data_AF-A0A4R9G7R4-F1
#
_entry.id   AF-A0A4R9G7R4-F1
#
_cell.length_a   1.000
_cell.length_b   1.000
_cell.length_c   1.000
_cell.angle_alpha   90.00
_cell.angle_beta   90.00
_cell.angle_gamma   90.00
#
_symmetry.space_group_name_H-M   'P 1'
#
loop_
_entity.id
_entity.type
_entity.pdbx_description
1 polymer ?
#
loop_
_entity_poly.entity_id
_entity_poly.type
_entity_poly.pdbx_seq_one_letter_code
_entity_poly.pdbx_strand_id
1 'polypeptide(L)'
;MISFEPKLSRICVYCLALILLTECRQLSSHTFFQKEETVIPVWDGLRSLTKPGSKCQGNPEEAIKRISYHYKKNPSRYSGLPVKDRWRNTQLTVLKDKQNLLNESRDSLLLFQNGECSISSEFTLKDTKLSYSPNTIFSFSTTILSSLGEKVSASGKLEISLGQTSIFSQEVSGKGDNWQDFEIPLSEEVAKLLKSDPSPNWNFKWTPKQNGDLIFLGQPILYSKVSNTGEWGSKENVILIVVDALRPDRLGFGGSTVPTSPYLDQLASESVVFENAFSNGNWTKPSMISFFTSKIASELGLGNAWFYSTNLHRKIFYSKEPSTLPNHLRQKGYLTASFMNNVFLLDYTGVGVDLGFHKLFQPGKDKADTELILDESLKFLKENKDRRFFLHININTPHYPYLPERKYLEALEKQTPPQIWNQYDPFVKKYMAEILYTDEVIGKILEEAKKNGVFDKTWIAIVADHGELQSLEHYYHHHFVAENLHAHGESHYDEEIKVPWILHPPAAVKPYIQKWKFNEQVSLLSLFPTLTGALGFPCEAKACDGNDYSIAMFGDSGPEKEDYVYTEGRFSESIRSKEFKLIRRYPGYDFVRRTREGAPHQMSEELYDLVNDPQESKNLALEPSPLLTKAREELGSHSLKKNTFKLRLPACSKDCSRKIDLNLQGGIYRIFSDSDFHLDRAEARSASLSVRQVAGKEVIISVQTVEPLFGFRLSITKDGVSEDYKSGKWGILSKASTGLYSASPETVASSRQPYEFKTSNLPYWYNDAGLTGNTDSSEQAALGKEVRKVLESWGYIHE
;
A
#
# COMPACT_ATOMS: atom_id res chain seq x y z
N MET A 1 -64.46 -34.04 47.79
CA MET A 1 -65.66 -33.27 47.38
C MET A 1 -65.35 -32.57 46.07
N ILE A 2 -66.00 -33.03 44.98
CA ILE A 2 -66.50 -32.24 43.82
C ILE A 2 -65.43 -31.39 43.06
N SER A 3 -64.70 -31.97 42.10
CA SER A 3 -64.97 -32.14 40.64
C SER A 3 -64.67 -30.91 39.76
N PHE A 4 -63.66 -30.98 38.88
CA PHE A 4 -63.81 -31.16 37.41
C PHE A 4 -62.43 -31.16 36.71
N GLU A 5 -62.32 -32.01 35.69
CA GLU A 5 -61.16 -32.28 34.83
C GLU A 5 -61.05 -31.30 33.61
N PRO A 6 -59.93 -31.33 32.85
CA PRO A 6 -59.42 -30.21 32.07
C PRO A 6 -59.78 -30.26 30.57
N LYS A 7 -60.08 -29.10 29.98
CA LYS A 7 -59.92 -28.86 28.54
C LYS A 7 -59.40 -27.44 28.33
N LEU A 8 -58.45 -27.30 27.40
CA LEU A 8 -57.75 -26.08 26.95
C LEU A 8 -56.50 -25.66 27.74
N SER A 9 -55.38 -26.35 27.51
CA SER A 9 -54.06 -25.70 27.69
C SER A 9 -52.97 -26.12 26.69
N ARG A 10 -53.24 -27.01 25.72
CA ARG A 10 -52.22 -27.42 24.73
C ARG A 10 -52.23 -26.67 23.39
N ILE A 11 -53.21 -25.80 23.13
CA ILE A 11 -53.26 -25.02 21.87
C ILE A 11 -52.64 -23.62 22.04
N CYS A 12 -52.68 -23.01 23.23
CA CYS A 12 -52.08 -21.68 23.43
C CYS A 12 -50.55 -21.69 23.48
N VAL A 13 -49.90 -22.78 23.93
CA VAL A 13 -48.42 -22.82 23.96
C VAL A 13 -47.83 -23.06 22.58
N TYR A 14 -48.51 -23.81 21.70
CA TYR A 14 -48.07 -23.95 20.30
C TYR A 14 -48.39 -22.73 19.45
N CYS A 15 -49.51 -22.03 19.67
CA CYS A 15 -49.80 -20.79 18.93
C CYS A 15 -48.95 -19.60 19.41
N LEU A 16 -48.64 -19.45 20.71
CA LEU A 16 -47.66 -18.43 21.13
C LEU A 16 -46.24 -18.78 20.73
N ALA A 17 -45.86 -20.06 20.73
CA ALA A 17 -44.56 -20.46 20.20
C ALA A 17 -44.48 -20.24 18.68
N LEU A 18 -45.54 -20.47 17.91
CA LEU A 18 -45.55 -20.17 16.47
C LEU A 18 -45.58 -18.66 16.19
N ILE A 19 -46.26 -17.84 16.99
CA ILE A 19 -46.26 -16.38 16.80
C ILE A 19 -44.91 -15.76 17.23
N LEU A 20 -44.29 -16.27 18.30
CA LEU A 20 -42.94 -15.85 18.71
C LEU A 20 -41.83 -16.46 17.83
N LEU A 21 -42.05 -17.59 17.15
CA LEU A 21 -41.14 -18.15 16.16
C LEU A 21 -41.32 -17.56 14.76
N THR A 22 -42.42 -16.86 14.47
CA THR A 22 -42.58 -16.05 13.25
C THR A 22 -42.08 -14.61 13.39
N GLU A 23 -41.93 -14.10 14.62
CA GLU A 23 -41.32 -12.79 14.89
C GLU A 23 -39.86 -12.85 15.36
N CYS A 24 -39.31 -14.06 15.56
CA CYS A 24 -37.87 -14.26 15.65
C CYS A 24 -37.23 -14.37 14.26
N ARG A 25 -37.51 -13.39 13.39
CA ARG A 25 -36.62 -13.11 12.25
C ARG A 25 -35.30 -12.66 12.85
N GLN A 26 -34.23 -13.34 12.46
CA GLN A 26 -32.84 -12.96 12.68
C GLN A 26 -32.65 -11.43 12.55
N LEU A 27 -32.66 -10.73 13.69
CA LEU A 27 -32.09 -9.40 13.85
C LEU A 27 -30.59 -9.58 14.09
N SER A 28 -29.91 -10.07 13.06
CA SER A 28 -28.45 -10.13 13.00
C SER A 28 -28.05 -10.32 11.53
N SER A 29 -27.28 -9.36 11.01
CA SER A 29 -26.73 -9.22 9.64
C SER A 29 -27.61 -8.52 8.57
N HIS A 30 -27.28 -7.25 8.31
CA HIS A 30 -27.34 -6.56 7.02
C HIS A 30 -28.67 -6.56 6.23
N THR A 31 -29.76 -6.02 6.78
CA THR A 31 -31.04 -5.87 6.05
C THR A 31 -30.99 -4.90 4.85
N PHE A 32 -30.00 -4.00 4.74
CA PHE A 32 -29.80 -3.20 3.51
C PHE A 32 -29.16 -3.99 2.36
N PHE A 33 -28.33 -4.99 2.68
CA PHE A 33 -27.51 -5.68 1.67
C PHE A 33 -28.10 -7.00 1.17
N GLN A 34 -29.20 -7.50 1.77
CA GLN A 34 -29.81 -8.81 1.50
C GLN A 34 -30.60 -8.95 0.17
N LYS A 35 -30.68 -7.93 -0.69
CA LYS A 35 -31.28 -8.12 -2.02
C LYS A 35 -30.31 -8.90 -2.91
N GLU A 36 -30.76 -10.05 -3.41
CA GLU A 36 -30.02 -10.96 -4.31
C GLU A 36 -29.13 -10.18 -5.27
N GLU A 37 -27.82 -10.42 -5.16
CA GLU A 37 -26.81 -9.80 -5.98
C GLU A 37 -27.03 -10.23 -7.44
N THR A 38 -27.41 -9.30 -8.32
CA THR A 38 -26.97 -9.38 -9.71
C THR A 38 -25.47 -9.15 -9.70
N VAL A 39 -24.70 -10.21 -9.41
CA VAL A 39 -23.25 -10.19 -9.59
C VAL A 39 -23.01 -10.05 -11.08
N ILE A 40 -22.61 -8.85 -11.50
CA ILE A 40 -22.21 -8.63 -12.88
C ILE A 40 -20.90 -9.42 -13.05
N PRO A 41 -20.90 -10.47 -13.88
CA PRO A 41 -19.75 -11.34 -14.00
C PRO A 41 -18.60 -10.56 -14.61
N VAL A 42 -17.49 -10.48 -13.88
CA VAL A 42 -16.21 -10.05 -14.43
C VAL A 42 -15.27 -11.22 -14.42
N TRP A 43 -14.85 -11.64 -15.61
CA TRP A 43 -13.72 -12.55 -15.75
C TRP A 43 -12.46 -11.71 -15.97
N ASP A 44 -11.41 -12.03 -15.21
CA ASP A 44 -10.10 -11.41 -15.32
C ASP A 44 -9.09 -12.50 -15.68
N GLY A 45 -8.67 -12.53 -16.95
CA GLY A 45 -7.81 -13.59 -17.46
C GLY A 45 -6.45 -13.65 -16.77
N LEU A 46 -5.90 -12.50 -16.35
CA LEU A 46 -4.58 -12.44 -15.71
C LEU A 46 -4.61 -13.01 -14.29
N ARG A 47 -5.74 -12.87 -13.59
CA ARG A 47 -5.93 -13.49 -12.27
C ARG A 47 -6.28 -14.99 -12.40
N SER A 48 -6.99 -15.35 -13.47
CA SER A 48 -7.38 -16.74 -13.78
C SER A 48 -6.20 -17.62 -14.23
N LEU A 49 -5.10 -17.04 -14.71
CA LEU A 49 -3.86 -17.77 -15.02
C LEU A 49 -3.32 -18.60 -13.85
N THR A 50 -3.58 -18.17 -12.60
CA THR A 50 -3.13 -18.89 -11.40
C THR A 50 -4.07 -19.98 -10.93
N LYS A 51 -5.20 -20.19 -11.61
CA LYS A 51 -6.19 -21.22 -11.27
C LYS A 51 -5.81 -22.58 -11.89
N PRO A 52 -6.19 -23.71 -11.26
CA PRO A 52 -6.00 -25.03 -11.84
C PRO A 52 -6.61 -25.13 -13.25
N GLY A 53 -5.90 -25.76 -14.18
CA GLY A 53 -6.37 -25.93 -15.56
C GLY A 53 -5.82 -24.89 -16.55
N SER A 54 -5.30 -23.76 -16.07
CA SER A 54 -4.58 -22.78 -16.90
C SER A 54 -3.19 -23.31 -17.30
N LYS A 55 -2.84 -23.29 -18.59
CA LYS A 55 -1.56 -23.75 -19.14
C LYS A 55 -1.16 -22.93 -20.37
N CYS A 56 0.08 -22.44 -20.39
CA CYS A 56 0.70 -21.86 -21.58
C CYS A 56 1.85 -22.74 -22.10
N GLN A 57 1.98 -22.82 -23.42
CA GLN A 57 3.10 -23.49 -24.09
C GLN A 57 4.14 -22.49 -24.58
N GLY A 58 5.44 -22.81 -24.45
CA GLY A 58 6.55 -21.99 -24.94
C GLY A 58 7.91 -22.30 -24.32
N ASN A 59 8.94 -21.55 -24.72
CA ASN A 59 10.29 -21.60 -24.13
C ASN A 59 10.53 -20.35 -23.25
N PRO A 60 10.13 -20.38 -21.97
CA PRO A 60 10.22 -19.22 -21.10
C PRO A 60 11.65 -18.76 -20.85
N GLU A 61 12.64 -19.66 -20.79
CA GLU A 61 14.03 -19.26 -20.52
C GLU A 61 14.64 -18.43 -21.65
N GLU A 62 14.35 -18.80 -22.90
CA GLU A 62 14.80 -18.06 -24.07
C GLU A 62 14.13 -16.69 -24.16
N ALA A 63 12.83 -16.61 -23.87
CA ALA A 63 12.13 -15.34 -23.81
C ALA A 63 12.63 -14.48 -22.65
N ILE A 64 12.83 -15.02 -21.46
CA ILE A 64 13.40 -14.29 -20.31
C ILE A 64 14.74 -13.68 -20.68
N LYS A 65 15.64 -14.39 -21.37
CA LYS A 65 16.93 -13.81 -21.82
C LYS A 65 16.76 -12.61 -22.74
N ARG A 66 15.69 -12.56 -23.54
CA ARG A 66 15.36 -11.45 -24.46
C ARG A 66 14.59 -10.32 -23.77
N ILE A 67 13.91 -10.62 -22.66
CA ILE A 67 12.99 -9.71 -21.97
C ILE A 67 13.62 -9.13 -20.69
N SER A 68 14.61 -9.81 -20.08
CA SER A 68 15.22 -9.48 -18.79
C SER A 68 15.89 -8.10 -18.75
N TYR A 69 16.27 -7.56 -19.90
CA TYR A 69 16.84 -6.21 -20.03
C TYR A 69 15.85 -5.18 -20.60
N HIS A 70 14.66 -5.62 -21.01
CA HIS A 70 13.77 -4.86 -21.90
C HIS A 70 12.34 -4.67 -21.39
N TYR A 71 11.90 -5.41 -20.35
CA TYR A 71 10.50 -5.36 -19.95
C TYR A 71 10.15 -4.08 -19.19
N LYS A 72 9.56 -3.13 -19.91
CA LYS A 72 8.94 -1.91 -19.39
C LYS A 72 7.65 -1.71 -20.18
N LYS A 73 6.53 -1.60 -19.44
CA LYS A 73 5.18 -1.15 -19.86
C LYS A 73 4.13 -2.25 -19.97
N ASN A 74 3.37 -2.39 -18.88
CA ASN A 74 1.92 -2.63 -18.90
C ASN A 74 1.22 -1.56 -19.79
N PRO A 75 0.19 -1.91 -20.61
CA PRO A 75 -0.60 -0.97 -21.42
C PRO A 75 -1.21 0.15 -20.59
N SER A 76 -1.53 -0.16 -19.36
CA SER A 76 -2.07 0.77 -18.39
C SER A 76 -1.01 1.57 -17.68
N ARG A 77 0.15 1.82 -18.28
CA ARG A 77 1.12 2.80 -17.77
C ARG A 77 1.45 3.76 -18.89
N TYR A 78 0.48 4.62 -19.20
CA TYR A 78 0.69 5.76 -20.09
C TYR A 78 1.54 6.78 -19.35
N SER A 79 2.85 6.74 -19.58
CA SER A 79 3.73 7.86 -19.28
C SER A 79 3.75 8.77 -20.51
N GLY A 80 3.32 10.02 -20.41
CA GLY A 80 3.46 11.02 -21.48
C GLY A 80 4.92 11.32 -21.88
N LEU A 81 5.89 10.58 -21.32
CA LEU A 81 7.33 10.75 -21.49
C LEU A 81 7.82 10.47 -22.92
N PRO A 82 8.79 11.26 -23.43
CA PRO A 82 9.52 10.99 -24.65
C PRO A 82 10.23 9.63 -24.63
N VAL A 83 10.38 9.00 -25.81
CA VAL A 83 10.93 7.64 -25.96
C VAL A 83 12.28 7.43 -25.27
N LYS A 84 13.16 8.45 -25.30
CA LYS A 84 14.49 8.41 -24.69
C LYS A 84 14.49 8.44 -23.15
N ASP A 85 13.37 8.79 -22.52
CA ASP A 85 13.26 8.96 -21.07
C ASP A 85 12.38 7.87 -20.42
N ARG A 86 11.64 7.10 -21.24
CA ARG A 86 10.79 5.98 -20.80
C ARG A 86 11.55 4.86 -20.09
N TRP A 87 12.89 4.79 -20.24
CA TRP A 87 13.71 3.84 -19.50
C TRP A 87 13.74 4.14 -17.99
N ARG A 88 13.32 5.31 -17.53
CA ARG A 88 13.22 5.63 -16.10
C ARG A 88 12.11 4.83 -15.40
N ASN A 89 11.06 4.44 -16.14
CA ASN A 89 9.94 3.59 -15.71
C ASN A 89 10.27 2.08 -15.66
N THR A 90 11.52 1.69 -15.40
CA THR A 90 11.88 0.26 -15.38
C THR A 90 11.47 -0.39 -14.09
N GLN A 91 10.55 -1.33 -14.15
CA GLN A 91 10.42 -2.33 -13.10
C GLN A 91 11.00 -3.65 -13.63
N LEU A 92 12.05 -4.14 -12.96
CA LEU A 92 12.47 -5.53 -13.11
C LEU A 92 11.34 -6.40 -12.59
N THR A 93 10.57 -6.95 -13.52
CA THR A 93 9.51 -7.91 -13.23
C THR A 93 10.14 -9.17 -12.62
N VAL A 94 9.82 -9.48 -11.37
CA VAL A 94 10.00 -10.84 -10.84
C VAL A 94 8.85 -11.68 -11.37
N LEU A 95 9.18 -12.79 -12.02
CA LEU A 95 8.18 -13.74 -12.50
C LEU A 95 7.71 -14.59 -11.32
N LYS A 96 6.43 -14.45 -10.98
CA LYS A 96 5.73 -15.33 -10.02
C LYS A 96 5.59 -16.74 -10.59
N ASP A 97 5.34 -16.82 -11.89
CA ASP A 97 5.29 -18.07 -12.64
C ASP A 97 6.21 -17.96 -13.85
N LYS A 98 7.34 -18.68 -13.81
CA LYS A 98 8.29 -18.71 -14.92
C LYS A 98 7.75 -19.45 -16.14
N GLN A 99 6.86 -20.43 -15.97
CA GLN A 99 6.32 -21.20 -17.08
C GLN A 99 5.34 -20.36 -17.89
N ASN A 100 4.47 -19.61 -17.20
CA ASN A 100 3.46 -18.76 -17.83
C ASN A 100 3.93 -17.30 -18.01
N LEU A 101 5.20 -16.99 -17.69
CA LEU A 101 5.79 -15.64 -17.67
C LEU A 101 4.91 -14.59 -16.97
N LEU A 102 4.20 -15.01 -15.92
CA LEU A 102 3.34 -14.14 -15.13
C LEU A 102 4.20 -13.33 -14.16
N ASN A 103 4.12 -12.01 -14.25
CA ASN A 103 4.81 -11.12 -13.32
C ASN A 103 4.07 -10.96 -11.99
N GLU A 104 4.80 -10.48 -10.99
CA GLU A 104 4.29 -10.14 -9.66
C GLU A 104 3.05 -9.22 -9.69
N SER A 105 3.01 -8.26 -10.61
CA SER A 105 1.90 -7.32 -10.81
C SER A 105 0.65 -7.96 -11.46
N ARG A 106 0.85 -9.03 -12.24
CA ARG A 106 -0.13 -9.70 -13.11
C ARG A 106 -0.80 -8.72 -14.07
N ASP A 107 0.01 -7.98 -14.81
CA ASP A 107 -0.47 -6.88 -15.66
C ASP A 107 -0.62 -7.22 -17.15
N SER A 108 0.05 -8.26 -17.64
CA SER A 108 -0.14 -8.79 -18.99
C SER A 108 0.21 -10.27 -19.09
N LEU A 109 -0.34 -10.89 -20.13
CA LEU A 109 -0.03 -12.24 -20.57
C LEU A 109 0.92 -12.15 -21.77
N LEU A 110 1.92 -13.02 -21.83
CA LEU A 110 2.86 -13.09 -22.94
C LEU A 110 2.64 -14.38 -23.73
N LEU A 111 2.45 -14.26 -25.05
CA LEU A 111 2.37 -15.42 -25.95
C LEU A 111 3.62 -15.52 -26.80
N PHE A 112 4.16 -16.74 -26.87
CA PHE A 112 5.35 -17.09 -27.64
C PHE A 112 5.01 -17.38 -29.10
N GLN A 113 6.03 -17.57 -29.94
CA GLN A 113 5.86 -18.09 -31.29
C GLN A 113 5.12 -19.45 -31.25
N ASN A 114 3.95 -19.52 -31.89
CA ASN A 114 3.05 -20.67 -31.85
C ASN A 114 2.61 -21.05 -30.42
N GLY A 115 2.77 -20.13 -29.46
CA GLY A 115 2.39 -20.32 -28.08
C GLY A 115 0.88 -20.30 -27.96
N GLU A 116 0.32 -21.39 -27.46
CA GLU A 116 -1.08 -21.49 -27.08
C GLU A 116 -1.18 -21.38 -25.56
N CYS A 117 -2.01 -20.46 -25.08
CA CYS A 117 -2.40 -20.37 -23.68
C CYS A 117 -3.86 -20.75 -23.53
N SER A 118 -4.13 -21.74 -22.70
CA SER A 118 -5.47 -22.09 -22.24
C SER A 118 -5.63 -21.55 -20.83
N ILE A 119 -6.60 -20.68 -20.58
CA ILE A 119 -6.86 -20.06 -19.28
C ILE A 119 -8.23 -20.50 -18.79
N SER A 120 -8.30 -20.93 -17.54
CA SER A 120 -9.56 -21.30 -16.91
C SER A 120 -10.58 -20.15 -16.92
N SER A 121 -11.84 -20.47 -17.22
CA SER A 121 -12.98 -19.55 -17.04
C SER A 121 -13.53 -19.53 -15.61
N GLU A 122 -12.86 -20.19 -14.66
CA GLU A 122 -13.28 -20.15 -13.26
C GLU A 122 -13.36 -18.69 -12.78
N PHE A 123 -14.58 -18.24 -12.48
CA PHE A 123 -14.83 -16.87 -12.05
C PHE A 123 -14.17 -16.60 -10.70
N THR A 124 -13.84 -15.33 -10.47
CA THR A 124 -13.14 -14.90 -9.25
C THR A 124 -13.93 -15.17 -7.96
N LEU A 125 -15.27 -15.29 -8.07
CA LEU A 125 -16.19 -15.62 -6.98
C LEU A 125 -16.84 -17.00 -7.22
N LYS A 126 -16.70 -17.91 -6.25
CA LYS A 126 -17.39 -19.23 -6.26
C LYS A 126 -18.91 -19.02 -6.31
N ASP A 127 -19.61 -19.88 -7.04
CA ASP A 127 -21.08 -19.90 -7.18
C ASP A 127 -21.72 -18.73 -7.94
N THR A 128 -20.92 -17.88 -8.57
CA THR A 128 -21.42 -16.81 -9.46
C THR A 128 -21.84 -17.39 -10.80
N LYS A 129 -23.13 -17.36 -11.12
CA LYS A 129 -23.61 -17.60 -12.49
C LYS A 129 -23.59 -16.26 -13.24
N LEU A 130 -23.06 -16.21 -14.47
CA LEU A 130 -23.24 -15.02 -15.30
C LEU A 130 -24.74 -14.73 -15.45
N SER A 131 -25.20 -13.60 -14.91
CA SER A 131 -26.47 -13.03 -15.38
C SER A 131 -26.20 -12.39 -16.73
N TYR A 132 -26.60 -13.07 -17.81
CA TYR A 132 -26.41 -12.60 -19.18
C TYR A 132 -27.01 -11.20 -19.37
N SER A 133 -26.22 -10.31 -19.99
CA SER A 133 -26.69 -9.08 -20.62
C SER A 133 -26.30 -9.12 -22.10
N PRO A 134 -27.18 -8.72 -23.04
CA PRO A 134 -26.85 -8.57 -24.46
C PRO A 134 -25.70 -7.59 -24.73
N ASN A 135 -25.26 -6.83 -23.71
CA ASN A 135 -24.13 -5.90 -23.79
C ASN A 135 -22.87 -6.45 -23.10
N THR A 136 -22.62 -7.76 -23.20
CA THR A 136 -21.39 -8.37 -22.67
C THR A 136 -20.24 -8.14 -23.65
N ILE A 137 -19.14 -7.60 -23.13
CA ILE A 137 -17.95 -7.22 -23.89
C ILE A 137 -16.76 -7.97 -23.34
N PHE A 138 -16.01 -8.57 -24.25
CA PHE A 138 -14.65 -9.02 -24.01
C PHE A 138 -13.68 -7.95 -24.49
N SER A 139 -12.83 -7.42 -23.62
CA SER A 139 -11.81 -6.43 -23.99
C SER A 139 -10.42 -6.88 -23.62
N PHE A 140 -9.43 -6.42 -24.40
CA PHE A 140 -8.00 -6.61 -24.14
C PHE A 140 -7.19 -5.58 -24.91
N SER A 141 -5.94 -5.39 -24.51
CA SER A 141 -4.96 -4.58 -25.22
C SER A 141 -3.84 -5.46 -25.77
N THR A 142 -3.22 -5.06 -26.89
CA THR A 142 -2.06 -5.78 -27.44
C THR A 142 -0.89 -4.86 -27.79
N THR A 143 0.33 -5.38 -27.64
CA THR A 143 1.51 -4.83 -28.30
C THR A 143 2.45 -5.97 -28.70
N ILE A 144 3.37 -5.70 -29.64
CA ILE A 144 4.27 -6.72 -30.19
C ILE A 144 5.70 -6.27 -29.98
N LEU A 145 6.51 -7.17 -29.40
CA LEU A 145 7.96 -7.03 -29.33
C LEU A 145 8.58 -7.78 -30.49
N SER A 146 9.11 -7.01 -31.46
CA SER A 146 9.80 -7.58 -32.61
C SER A 146 11.10 -8.26 -32.17
N SER A 147 11.38 -9.38 -32.81
CA SER A 147 12.63 -10.11 -32.71
C SER A 147 13.84 -9.31 -33.17
N LEU A 148 13.62 -8.29 -34.00
CA LEU A 148 14.64 -7.41 -34.58
C LEU A 148 14.89 -6.16 -33.72
N GLY A 149 14.11 -5.94 -32.65
CA GLY A 149 14.31 -4.85 -31.68
C GLY A 149 13.02 -4.10 -31.32
N GLU A 150 13.04 -3.45 -30.15
CA GLU A 150 11.85 -2.82 -29.53
C GLU A 150 11.17 -1.74 -30.40
N LYS A 151 11.94 -1.06 -31.25
CA LYS A 151 11.44 0.05 -32.08
C LYS A 151 10.99 -0.39 -33.47
N VAL A 152 11.08 -1.69 -33.76
CA VAL A 152 10.70 -2.27 -35.04
C VAL A 152 9.24 -2.70 -34.94
N SER A 153 8.43 -2.22 -35.90
CA SER A 153 7.05 -2.68 -36.01
C SER A 153 7.01 -4.14 -36.43
N ALA A 154 6.15 -4.90 -35.79
CA ALA A 154 5.91 -6.31 -36.04
C ALA A 154 4.42 -6.55 -36.31
N SER A 155 4.09 -7.70 -36.89
CA SER A 155 2.70 -8.12 -37.10
C SER A 155 2.55 -9.63 -37.11
N GLY A 156 1.33 -10.09 -36.92
CA GLY A 156 0.97 -11.50 -36.95
C GLY A 156 -0.51 -11.70 -36.63
N LYS A 157 -0.93 -12.95 -36.68
CA LYS A 157 -2.32 -13.34 -36.43
C LYS A 157 -2.51 -13.66 -34.95
N LEU A 158 -3.47 -12.97 -34.31
CA LEU A 158 -3.94 -13.27 -32.96
C LEU A 158 -5.32 -13.94 -33.05
N GLU A 159 -5.44 -15.09 -32.41
CA GLU A 159 -6.67 -15.88 -32.34
C GLU A 159 -7.06 -16.09 -30.88
N ILE A 160 -8.30 -15.79 -30.54
CA ILE A 160 -8.88 -15.95 -29.21
C ILE A 160 -10.19 -16.73 -29.35
N SER A 161 -10.31 -17.84 -28.63
CA SER A 161 -11.52 -18.66 -28.59
C SER A 161 -11.97 -18.93 -27.16
N LEU A 162 -13.25 -19.21 -27.00
CA LEU A 162 -13.83 -19.75 -25.78
C LEU A 162 -14.28 -21.19 -26.07
N GLY A 163 -13.61 -22.18 -25.50
CA GLY A 163 -13.74 -23.56 -25.94
C GLY A 163 -13.43 -23.67 -27.44
N GLN A 164 -14.39 -24.15 -28.23
CA GLN A 164 -14.28 -24.25 -29.69
C GLN A 164 -14.80 -23.02 -30.45
N THR A 165 -15.43 -22.07 -29.77
CA THR A 165 -16.06 -20.90 -30.41
C THR A 165 -15.05 -19.76 -30.57
N SER A 166 -14.84 -19.32 -31.82
CA SER A 166 -13.94 -18.20 -32.12
C SER A 166 -14.54 -16.86 -31.68
N ILE A 167 -13.79 -16.08 -30.90
CA ILE A 167 -14.17 -14.74 -30.40
C ILE A 167 -13.45 -13.65 -31.20
N PHE A 168 -12.16 -13.87 -31.47
CA PHE A 168 -11.31 -12.94 -32.20
C PHE A 168 -10.35 -13.71 -33.10
N SER A 169 -10.17 -13.27 -34.34
CA SER A 169 -9.17 -13.82 -35.26
C SER A 169 -8.81 -12.75 -36.29
N GLN A 170 -7.81 -11.93 -35.99
CA GLN A 170 -7.38 -10.85 -36.88
C GLN A 170 -5.85 -10.73 -36.90
N GLU A 171 -5.35 -10.12 -37.97
CA GLU A 171 -3.98 -9.62 -38.03
C GLU A 171 -3.86 -8.41 -37.11
N VAL A 172 -2.93 -8.47 -36.17
CA VAL A 172 -2.58 -7.36 -35.29
C VAL A 172 -1.16 -6.91 -35.61
N SER A 173 -0.91 -5.63 -35.46
CA SER A 173 0.42 -5.05 -35.64
C SER A 173 0.76 -4.19 -34.45
N GLY A 174 2.04 -4.06 -34.14
CA GLY A 174 2.47 -3.39 -32.93
C GLY A 174 3.95 -3.07 -32.98
N LYS A 175 4.35 -2.20 -32.08
CA LYS A 175 5.73 -1.79 -31.85
C LYS A 175 5.80 -1.63 -30.35
N GLY A 176 6.73 -2.28 -29.66
CA GLY A 176 6.62 -2.68 -28.24
C GLY A 176 6.27 -1.60 -27.19
N ASP A 177 6.17 -0.32 -27.57
CA ASP A 177 5.72 0.79 -26.74
C ASP A 177 4.38 1.44 -27.16
N ASN A 178 3.70 0.86 -28.16
CA ASN A 178 2.41 1.26 -28.69
C ASN A 178 1.40 0.13 -28.49
N TRP A 179 0.38 0.38 -27.67
CA TRP A 179 -0.68 -0.58 -27.36
C TRP A 179 -1.93 -0.28 -28.17
N GLN A 180 -2.60 -1.33 -28.62
CA GLN A 180 -3.89 -1.27 -29.32
C GLN A 180 -4.96 -1.92 -28.46
N ASP A 181 -6.05 -1.20 -28.21
CA ASP A 181 -7.18 -1.68 -27.43
C ASP A 181 -8.26 -2.30 -28.33
N PHE A 182 -8.86 -3.38 -27.86
CA PHE A 182 -9.93 -4.11 -28.53
C PHE A 182 -11.11 -4.26 -27.57
N GLU A 183 -12.32 -3.93 -28.05
CA GLU A 183 -13.59 -4.23 -27.37
C GLU A 183 -14.46 -5.06 -28.31
N ILE A 184 -14.82 -6.27 -27.88
CA ILE A 184 -15.55 -7.25 -28.67
C ILE A 184 -16.88 -7.55 -28.00
N PRO A 185 -18.00 -7.09 -28.56
CA PRO A 185 -19.33 -7.54 -28.14
C PRO A 185 -19.46 -9.05 -28.37
N LEU A 186 -19.83 -9.82 -27.34
CA LEU A 186 -19.99 -11.25 -27.48
C LEU A 186 -21.31 -11.62 -28.17
N SER A 187 -21.27 -12.65 -29.02
CA SER A 187 -22.48 -13.19 -29.65
C SER A 187 -23.38 -13.89 -28.62
N GLU A 188 -24.66 -14.01 -28.95
CA GLU A 188 -25.64 -14.72 -28.12
C GLU A 188 -25.25 -16.20 -27.90
N GLU A 189 -24.58 -16.82 -28.87
CA GLU A 189 -24.09 -18.20 -28.78
C GLU A 189 -22.97 -18.34 -27.74
N VAL A 190 -21.98 -17.45 -27.77
CA VAL A 190 -20.88 -17.42 -26.78
C VAL A 190 -21.43 -17.16 -25.39
N ALA A 191 -22.39 -16.24 -25.28
CA ALA A 191 -23.07 -15.97 -24.02
C ALA A 191 -23.84 -17.19 -23.48
N LYS A 192 -24.48 -17.99 -24.35
CA LYS A 192 -25.12 -19.25 -23.98
C LYS A 192 -24.12 -20.32 -23.55
N LEU A 193 -22.93 -20.38 -24.19
CA LEU A 193 -21.86 -21.29 -23.80
C LEU A 193 -21.38 -21.03 -22.37
N LEU A 194 -21.11 -19.76 -22.04
CA LEU A 194 -20.73 -19.33 -20.68
C LEU A 194 -21.78 -19.67 -19.60
N LYS A 195 -23.05 -19.87 -20.00
CA LYS A 195 -24.15 -20.25 -19.10
C LYS A 195 -24.29 -21.78 -18.94
N SER A 196 -23.92 -22.55 -19.97
CA SER A 196 -24.22 -23.98 -20.08
C SER A 196 -23.02 -24.88 -19.77
N ASP A 197 -21.80 -24.39 -19.97
CA ASP A 197 -20.55 -25.04 -19.56
C ASP A 197 -20.06 -24.40 -18.24
N PRO A 198 -19.85 -25.19 -17.16
CA PRO A 198 -19.37 -24.65 -15.89
C PRO A 198 -17.93 -24.11 -15.96
N SER A 199 -17.12 -24.41 -16.98
CA SER A 199 -15.72 -23.93 -17.07
C SER A 199 -15.11 -24.00 -18.50
N PRO A 200 -15.64 -23.34 -19.53
CA PRO A 200 -15.03 -23.38 -20.86
C PRO A 200 -13.71 -22.60 -20.85
N ASN A 201 -12.56 -23.21 -21.16
CA ASN A 201 -11.29 -22.45 -21.15
C ASN A 201 -11.23 -21.39 -22.27
N TRP A 202 -10.65 -20.23 -21.96
CA TRP A 202 -10.23 -19.24 -22.95
C TRP A 202 -8.91 -19.69 -23.58
N ASN A 203 -8.86 -19.78 -24.91
CA ASN A 203 -7.65 -20.14 -25.63
C ASN A 203 -7.14 -18.94 -26.41
N PHE A 204 -5.85 -18.66 -26.25
CA PHE A 204 -5.16 -17.58 -26.94
C PHE A 204 -4.02 -18.18 -27.76
N LYS A 205 -3.95 -17.80 -29.03
CA LYS A 205 -2.94 -18.29 -29.97
C LYS A 205 -2.33 -17.14 -30.75
N TRP A 206 -1.00 -17.15 -30.81
CA TRP A 206 -0.22 -16.16 -31.53
C TRP A 206 0.59 -16.80 -32.66
N THR A 207 0.39 -16.30 -33.88
CA THR A 207 1.14 -16.71 -35.07
C THR A 207 1.86 -15.50 -35.67
N PRO A 208 3.14 -15.25 -35.30
CA PRO A 208 3.88 -14.11 -35.80
C PRO A 208 4.27 -14.25 -37.28
N LYS A 209 4.35 -13.14 -38.03
CA LYS A 209 4.92 -13.17 -39.40
C LYS A 209 6.44 -13.39 -39.41
N GLN A 210 7.12 -12.90 -38.39
CA GLN A 210 8.56 -13.01 -38.21
C GLN A 210 8.84 -13.92 -37.02
N ASN A 211 9.65 -14.96 -37.23
CA ASN A 211 9.99 -15.91 -36.18
C ASN A 211 10.64 -15.20 -34.98
N GLY A 212 10.17 -15.57 -33.78
CA GLY A 212 10.61 -14.97 -32.53
C GLY A 212 9.95 -13.65 -32.14
N ASP A 213 9.00 -13.11 -32.91
CA ASP A 213 8.19 -11.97 -32.44
C ASP A 213 7.21 -12.42 -31.35
N LEU A 214 7.07 -11.61 -30.30
CA LEU A 214 6.26 -11.90 -29.13
C LEU A 214 5.09 -10.92 -29.03
N ILE A 215 3.90 -11.39 -28.66
CA ILE A 215 2.76 -10.51 -28.37
C ILE A 215 2.48 -10.48 -26.87
N PHE A 216 2.24 -9.28 -26.37
CA PHE A 216 1.70 -9.06 -25.04
C PHE A 216 0.20 -8.79 -25.13
N LEU A 217 -0.56 -9.43 -24.24
CA LEU A 217 -1.98 -9.25 -24.03
C LEU A 217 -2.20 -8.60 -22.67
N GLY A 218 -2.56 -7.34 -22.67
CA GLY A 218 -2.95 -6.62 -21.47
C GLY A 218 -4.43 -6.80 -21.19
N GLN A 219 -4.76 -7.05 -19.92
CA GLN A 219 -6.13 -6.97 -19.39
C GLN A 219 -7.21 -7.67 -20.23
N PRO A 220 -7.05 -8.96 -20.57
CA PRO A 220 -8.18 -9.75 -21.07
C PRO A 220 -9.26 -9.81 -19.99
N ILE A 221 -10.29 -8.99 -20.15
CA ILE A 221 -11.41 -8.88 -19.21
C ILE A 221 -12.73 -9.10 -19.94
N LEU A 222 -13.60 -9.86 -19.29
CA LEU A 222 -15.00 -9.96 -19.67
C LEU A 222 -15.82 -9.11 -18.71
N TYR A 223 -16.75 -8.33 -19.23
CA TYR A 223 -17.64 -7.51 -18.42
C TYR A 223 -18.96 -7.29 -19.16
N SER A 224 -20.00 -6.86 -18.44
CA SER A 224 -21.27 -6.43 -19.06
C SER A 224 -21.51 -4.95 -18.84
N LYS A 225 -21.89 -4.24 -19.91
CA LYS A 225 -22.46 -2.88 -19.81
C LYS A 225 -23.92 -2.98 -19.42
N VAL A 226 -24.40 -2.01 -18.67
CA VAL A 226 -25.81 -2.01 -18.27
C VAL A 226 -26.66 -1.27 -19.29
N SER A 227 -27.78 -1.88 -19.69
CA SER A 227 -28.71 -1.38 -20.71
C SER A 227 -29.57 -0.20 -20.22
N ASN A 228 -29.89 -0.14 -18.93
CA ASN A 228 -30.64 0.94 -18.30
C ASN A 228 -29.95 1.38 -17.00
N THR A 229 -29.31 2.55 -17.00
CA THR A 229 -28.63 3.07 -15.80
C THR A 229 -29.60 3.42 -14.67
N GLY A 230 -30.91 3.52 -14.93
CA GLY A 230 -31.94 3.77 -13.91
C GLY A 230 -32.28 2.56 -13.02
N GLU A 231 -31.87 1.35 -13.40
CA GLU A 231 -32.06 0.11 -12.63
C GLU A 231 -30.91 -0.18 -11.65
N TRP A 232 -29.94 0.74 -11.57
CA TRP A 232 -28.75 0.61 -10.72
C TRP A 232 -29.05 0.84 -9.25
N GLY A 233 -28.49 -0.02 -8.39
CA GLY A 233 -28.59 0.09 -6.95
C GLY A 233 -27.60 1.10 -6.35
N SER A 234 -27.64 1.20 -5.03
CA SER A 234 -26.85 2.09 -4.17
C SER A 234 -25.37 1.69 -3.99
N LYS A 235 -24.84 0.72 -4.75
CA LYS A 235 -23.55 0.04 -4.48
C LYS A 235 -22.55 0.08 -5.63
N GLU A 236 -22.64 1.02 -6.56
CA GLU A 236 -22.11 0.75 -7.91
C GLU A 236 -20.68 1.23 -8.15
N ASN A 237 -20.33 2.46 -7.74
CA ASN A 237 -19.03 3.06 -8.07
C ASN A 237 -18.31 3.59 -6.84
N VAL A 238 -16.99 3.71 -6.96
CA VAL A 238 -16.13 4.35 -5.97
C VAL A 238 -15.22 5.34 -6.67
N ILE A 239 -15.18 6.58 -6.18
CA ILE A 239 -14.15 7.57 -6.52
C ILE A 239 -13.35 7.86 -5.25
N LEU A 240 -12.04 7.68 -5.30
CA LEU A 240 -11.11 8.09 -4.25
C LEU A 240 -10.25 9.23 -4.78
N ILE A 241 -10.46 10.43 -4.26
CA ILE A 241 -9.62 11.60 -4.55
C ILE A 241 -8.65 11.78 -3.37
N VAL A 242 -7.37 11.68 -3.68
CA VAL A 242 -6.27 11.98 -2.75
C VAL A 242 -5.70 13.33 -3.17
N VAL A 243 -5.58 14.24 -2.20
CA VAL A 243 -4.93 15.54 -2.42
C VAL A 243 -3.60 15.54 -1.68
N ASP A 244 -2.51 15.65 -2.42
CA ASP A 244 -1.15 15.56 -1.88
C ASP A 244 -0.86 16.74 -0.94
N ALA A 245 -0.40 16.43 0.28
CA ALA A 245 0.00 17.42 1.28
C ALA A 245 -1.12 18.40 1.73
N LEU A 246 -2.41 18.01 1.66
CA LEU A 246 -3.54 18.85 2.05
C LEU A 246 -3.82 18.82 3.57
N ARG A 247 -3.74 20.00 4.20
CA ARG A 247 -4.06 20.17 5.61
C ARG A 247 -5.56 20.44 5.85
N PRO A 248 -6.20 19.78 6.84
CA PRO A 248 -7.62 20.00 7.12
C PRO A 248 -7.90 21.39 7.73
N ASP A 249 -6.99 21.96 8.51
CA ASP A 249 -7.13 23.31 9.10
C ASP A 249 -7.06 24.46 8.07
N ARG A 250 -6.80 24.12 6.80
CA ARG A 250 -6.80 25.03 5.65
C ARG A 250 -8.04 24.86 4.77
N LEU A 251 -9.05 24.12 5.23
CA LEU A 251 -10.34 23.94 4.59
C LEU A 251 -11.43 24.65 5.40
N GLY A 252 -12.49 25.15 4.76
CA GLY A 252 -13.57 25.87 5.43
C GLY A 252 -14.29 25.01 6.48
N PHE A 253 -14.64 23.76 6.15
CA PHE A 253 -15.23 22.82 7.12
C PHE A 253 -14.25 22.42 8.24
N GLY A 254 -12.95 22.55 8.01
CA GLY A 254 -11.90 22.32 9.00
C GLY A 254 -11.55 23.56 9.84
N GLY A 255 -12.27 24.68 9.65
CA GLY A 255 -12.15 25.89 10.47
C GLY A 255 -11.29 27.00 9.87
N SER A 256 -10.89 26.91 8.60
CA SER A 256 -10.13 27.98 7.93
C SER A 256 -10.91 29.29 7.90
N THR A 257 -10.25 30.39 8.28
CA THR A 257 -10.79 31.75 8.15
C THR A 257 -10.64 32.33 6.74
N VAL A 258 -9.98 31.60 5.85
CA VAL A 258 -9.75 31.96 4.44
C VAL A 258 -10.58 30.99 3.58
N PRO A 259 -11.41 31.48 2.64
CA PRO A 259 -12.34 30.64 1.88
C PRO A 259 -11.62 29.91 0.74
N THR A 260 -10.84 28.90 1.10
CA THR A 260 -9.98 28.12 0.20
C THR A 260 -10.69 26.96 -0.48
N SER A 261 -11.85 26.49 0.02
CA SER A 261 -12.40 25.19 -0.38
C SER A 261 -13.93 25.12 -0.55
N PRO A 262 -14.57 26.04 -1.31
CA PRO A 262 -16.03 26.07 -1.42
C PRO A 262 -16.68 24.76 -1.92
N TYR A 263 -16.09 24.04 -2.86
CA TYR A 263 -16.66 22.78 -3.38
C TYR A 263 -16.53 21.64 -2.35
N LEU A 264 -15.37 21.51 -1.69
CA LEU A 264 -15.17 20.53 -0.64
C LEU A 264 -16.04 20.83 0.59
N ASP A 265 -16.22 22.10 0.96
CA ASP A 265 -17.11 22.51 2.06
C ASP A 265 -18.56 22.13 1.77
N GLN A 266 -19.02 22.37 0.53
CA GLN A 266 -20.33 21.95 0.07
C GLN A 266 -20.47 20.42 0.14
N LEU A 267 -19.50 19.67 -0.39
CA LEU A 267 -19.53 18.22 -0.36
C LEU A 267 -19.55 17.68 1.08
N ALA A 268 -18.71 18.23 1.95
CA ALA A 268 -18.63 17.84 3.37
C ALA A 268 -19.97 18.03 4.10
N SER A 269 -20.73 19.07 3.78
CA SER A 269 -22.04 19.34 4.41
C SER A 269 -23.09 18.26 4.15
N GLU A 270 -22.90 17.44 3.12
CA GLU A 270 -23.78 16.33 2.73
C GLU A 270 -23.08 14.97 2.75
N SER A 271 -22.00 14.85 3.54
CA SER A 271 -21.14 13.66 3.61
C SER A 271 -20.84 13.25 5.04
N VAL A 272 -20.37 12.02 5.22
CA VAL A 272 -19.80 11.57 6.50
C VAL A 272 -18.41 12.19 6.63
N VAL A 273 -18.13 12.85 7.75
CA VAL A 273 -16.86 13.57 8.00
C VAL A 273 -16.15 12.97 9.20
N PHE A 274 -14.86 12.67 9.02
CA PHE A 274 -13.95 12.29 10.10
C PHE A 274 -13.07 13.49 10.47
N GLU A 275 -13.40 14.14 11.59
CA GLU A 275 -12.80 15.44 11.97
C GLU A 275 -11.36 15.29 12.52
N ASN A 276 -11.00 14.07 12.96
CA ASN A 276 -9.68 13.74 13.50
C ASN A 276 -9.11 12.49 12.83
N ALA A 277 -9.01 12.52 11.50
CA ALA A 277 -8.34 11.49 10.71
C ALA A 277 -6.83 11.74 10.64
N PHE A 278 -6.05 10.68 10.82
CA PHE A 278 -4.59 10.71 10.82
C PHE A 278 -4.00 9.77 9.77
N SER A 279 -3.00 10.24 9.06
CA SER A 279 -2.20 9.43 8.16
C SER A 279 -1.25 8.53 8.94
N ASN A 280 -1.10 7.30 8.48
CA ASN A 280 -0.12 6.35 9.00
C ASN A 280 1.26 6.53 8.37
N GLY A 281 1.43 7.52 7.49
CA GLY A 281 2.73 7.96 6.98
C GLY A 281 2.85 9.48 6.94
N ASN A 282 3.99 10.04 7.33
CA ASN A 282 4.21 11.49 7.27
C ASN A 282 4.64 12.01 5.88
N TRP A 283 4.65 11.13 4.88
CA TRP A 283 4.90 11.46 3.48
C TRP A 283 4.21 10.42 2.58
N THR A 284 4.10 10.75 1.28
CA THR A 284 3.26 10.02 0.33
C THR A 284 3.43 8.50 0.35
N LYS A 285 4.67 8.00 0.28
CA LYS A 285 4.93 6.57 0.08
C LYS A 285 4.38 5.68 1.20
N PRO A 286 4.77 5.86 2.49
CA PRO A 286 4.20 5.05 3.57
C PRO A 286 2.71 5.30 3.77
N SER A 287 2.22 6.53 3.58
CA SER A 287 0.80 6.85 3.74
C SER A 287 -0.06 6.10 2.72
N MET A 288 0.23 6.26 1.42
CA MET A 288 -0.58 5.68 0.36
C MET A 288 -0.57 4.16 0.37
N ILE A 289 0.61 3.54 0.60
CA ILE A 289 0.65 2.08 0.78
C ILE A 289 -0.24 1.65 1.95
N SER A 290 -0.21 2.40 3.05
CA SER A 290 -0.94 2.00 4.25
C SER A 290 -2.45 2.01 4.05
N PHE A 291 -3.01 3.07 3.46
CA PHE A 291 -4.45 3.10 3.24
C PHE A 291 -4.91 2.20 2.08
N PHE A 292 -4.06 1.94 1.08
CA PHE A 292 -4.41 0.99 0.01
C PHE A 292 -4.40 -0.46 0.47
N THR A 293 -3.62 -0.79 1.49
CA THR A 293 -3.43 -2.17 1.97
C THR A 293 -4.08 -2.43 3.32
N SER A 294 -4.48 -1.38 4.04
CA SER A 294 -4.87 -1.44 5.44
C SER A 294 -3.77 -2.07 6.34
N LYS A 295 -2.50 -1.92 5.96
CA LYS A 295 -1.32 -2.40 6.72
C LYS A 295 -0.23 -1.36 6.71
N ILE A 296 0.58 -1.25 7.77
CA ILE A 296 1.68 -0.28 7.74
C ILE A 296 2.71 -0.67 6.67
N ALA A 297 3.16 0.30 5.87
CA ALA A 297 3.99 0.04 4.70
C ALA A 297 5.28 -0.75 5.01
N SER A 298 5.95 -0.47 6.13
CA SER A 298 7.15 -1.21 6.50
C SER A 298 6.88 -2.65 6.97
N GLU A 299 5.68 -3.01 7.44
CA GLU A 299 5.30 -4.42 7.64
C GLU A 299 5.29 -5.21 6.33
N LEU A 300 5.01 -4.52 5.23
CA LEU A 300 5.03 -5.10 3.89
C LEU A 300 6.45 -5.14 3.30
N GLY A 301 7.48 -4.82 4.08
CA GLY A 301 8.87 -4.81 3.65
C GLY A 301 9.26 -3.59 2.83
N LEU A 302 8.43 -2.54 2.82
CA LEU A 302 8.72 -1.28 2.15
C LEU A 302 9.29 -0.29 3.16
N GLY A 303 10.60 -0.05 3.09
CA GLY A 303 11.25 0.91 3.99
C GLY A 303 10.62 2.31 3.90
N ASN A 304 10.39 2.91 5.07
CA ASN A 304 9.84 4.26 5.26
C ASN A 304 10.90 5.38 5.23
N ALA A 305 12.19 5.00 5.25
CA ALA A 305 13.33 5.91 5.40
C ALA A 305 13.82 6.53 4.08
N TRP A 306 13.84 5.75 2.99
CA TRP A 306 14.47 6.16 1.72
C TRP A 306 13.44 6.37 0.62
N PHE A 307 13.74 7.29 -0.30
CA PHE A 307 12.93 7.53 -1.50
C PHE A 307 12.75 6.28 -2.36
N TYR A 308 13.79 5.46 -2.49
CA TYR A 308 13.81 4.32 -3.41
C TYR A 308 13.41 2.98 -2.79
N SER A 309 12.63 2.18 -3.53
CA SER A 309 12.41 0.77 -3.21
C SER A 309 13.41 -0.10 -3.96
N THR A 310 14.16 -0.92 -3.22
CA THR A 310 15.11 -1.88 -3.81
C THR A 310 14.36 -3.08 -4.40
N ASN A 311 15.02 -3.88 -5.25
CA ASN A 311 14.45 -5.14 -5.75
C ASN A 311 14.07 -6.10 -4.61
N LEU A 312 14.82 -6.08 -3.50
CA LEU A 312 14.49 -6.88 -2.32
C LEU A 312 13.20 -6.41 -1.65
N HIS A 313 12.99 -5.09 -1.51
CA HIS A 313 11.73 -4.54 -0.97
C HIS A 313 10.51 -5.01 -1.78
N ARG A 314 10.62 -4.93 -3.11
CA ARG A 314 9.54 -5.37 -4.02
C ARG A 314 9.25 -6.86 -3.87
N LYS A 315 10.30 -7.69 -3.88
CA LYS A 315 10.18 -9.14 -3.72
C LYS A 315 9.47 -9.50 -2.41
N ILE A 316 9.84 -8.84 -1.30
CA ILE A 316 9.22 -9.09 0.02
C ILE A 316 7.76 -8.67 0.03
N PHE A 317 7.47 -7.46 -0.45
CA PHE A 317 6.11 -6.95 -0.57
C PHE A 317 5.22 -7.94 -1.32
N TYR A 318 5.66 -8.43 -2.48
CA TYR A 318 4.89 -9.37 -3.27
C TYR A 318 4.83 -10.79 -2.72
N SER A 319 5.87 -11.25 -2.01
CA SER A 319 5.81 -12.55 -1.32
C SER A 319 4.82 -12.57 -0.16
N LYS A 320 4.46 -11.41 0.39
CA LYS A 320 3.44 -11.28 1.43
C LYS A 320 2.03 -11.34 0.89
N GLU A 321 1.85 -11.25 -0.44
CA GLU A 321 0.56 -11.24 -1.12
C GLU A 321 -0.47 -10.31 -0.44
N PRO A 322 -0.12 -9.03 -0.17
CA PRO A 322 -1.01 -8.15 0.57
C PRO A 322 -2.33 -7.96 -0.18
N SER A 323 -3.43 -7.96 0.57
CA SER A 323 -4.70 -7.47 0.03
C SER A 323 -4.54 -5.98 -0.27
N THR A 324 -5.13 -5.54 -1.38
CA THR A 324 -5.15 -4.13 -1.75
C THR A 324 -6.58 -3.74 -2.12
N LEU A 325 -6.97 -2.51 -1.80
CA LEU A 325 -8.28 -1.96 -2.16
C LEU A 325 -8.60 -2.14 -3.67
N PRO A 326 -7.69 -1.84 -4.62
CA PRO A 326 -7.95 -2.11 -6.03
C PRO A 326 -8.17 -3.60 -6.30
N ASN A 327 -7.35 -4.51 -5.76
CA ASN A 327 -7.53 -5.95 -6.01
C ASN A 327 -8.84 -6.48 -5.40
N HIS A 328 -9.23 -6.01 -4.21
CA HIS A 328 -10.49 -6.39 -3.57
C HIS A 328 -11.68 -5.98 -4.45
N LEU A 329 -11.67 -4.75 -4.97
CA LEU A 329 -12.71 -4.26 -5.87
C LEU A 329 -12.70 -5.00 -7.22
N ARG A 330 -11.54 -5.38 -7.76
CA ARG A 330 -11.45 -6.23 -8.96
C ARG A 330 -12.14 -7.57 -8.77
N GLN A 331 -11.93 -8.20 -7.62
CA GLN A 331 -12.59 -9.48 -7.30
C GLN A 331 -14.12 -9.35 -7.24
N LYS A 332 -14.64 -8.14 -7.03
CA LYS A 332 -16.07 -7.81 -7.05
C LYS A 332 -16.56 -7.24 -8.39
N GLY A 333 -15.71 -7.27 -9.42
CA GLY A 333 -16.06 -6.88 -10.78
C GLY A 333 -15.97 -5.38 -11.11
N TYR A 334 -15.21 -4.62 -10.33
CA TYR A 334 -14.96 -3.21 -10.64
C TYR A 334 -13.86 -3.08 -11.68
N LEU A 335 -14.07 -2.20 -12.66
CA LEU A 335 -12.95 -1.65 -13.43
C LEU A 335 -12.17 -0.70 -12.52
N THR A 336 -10.90 -0.98 -12.28
CA THR A 336 -10.07 -0.19 -11.35
C THR A 336 -9.08 0.66 -12.12
N ALA A 337 -9.09 1.97 -11.90
CA ALA A 337 -8.21 2.93 -12.56
C ALA A 337 -7.57 3.87 -11.55
N SER A 338 -6.34 4.31 -11.82
CA SER A 338 -5.64 5.31 -11.02
C SER A 338 -4.94 6.34 -11.89
N PHE A 339 -5.28 7.61 -11.72
CA PHE A 339 -4.67 8.75 -12.41
C PHE A 339 -3.89 9.56 -11.38
N MET A 340 -2.56 9.56 -11.50
CA MET A 340 -1.68 10.18 -10.51
C MET A 340 -0.38 10.63 -11.14
N ASN A 341 0.32 11.55 -10.49
CA ASN A 341 1.65 11.95 -10.91
C ASN A 341 2.66 11.89 -9.74
N ASN A 342 2.56 10.84 -8.93
CA ASN A 342 3.45 10.66 -7.79
C ASN A 342 4.60 9.68 -8.11
N VAL A 343 5.82 10.23 -8.12
CA VAL A 343 7.05 9.51 -8.49
C VAL A 343 7.43 8.39 -7.51
N PHE A 344 6.90 8.41 -6.28
CA PHE A 344 7.17 7.39 -5.27
C PHE A 344 6.34 6.12 -5.45
N LEU A 345 5.23 6.22 -6.17
CA LEU A 345 4.40 5.06 -6.52
C LEU A 345 4.69 4.53 -7.93
N LEU A 346 4.86 5.39 -8.95
CA LEU A 346 4.88 4.95 -10.35
C LEU A 346 6.22 5.02 -11.11
N ASP A 347 7.09 6.01 -10.84
CA ASP A 347 8.16 6.42 -11.79
C ASP A 347 9.55 5.85 -11.46
N TYR A 348 10.28 6.44 -10.49
CA TYR A 348 11.73 6.22 -10.33
C TYR A 348 12.11 5.13 -9.32
N THR A 349 11.18 4.82 -8.43
CA THR A 349 11.45 4.04 -7.22
C THR A 349 10.47 2.90 -7.04
N GLY A 350 9.55 2.77 -8.00
CA GLY A 350 8.22 2.24 -7.79
C GLY A 350 8.27 1.03 -6.89
N VAL A 351 7.56 1.09 -5.78
CA VAL A 351 7.01 -0.15 -5.23
C VAL A 351 6.38 -0.84 -6.44
N GLY A 352 6.74 -2.09 -6.73
CA GLY A 352 6.42 -2.73 -8.01
C GLY A 352 4.93 -2.83 -8.34
N VAL A 353 4.07 -2.32 -7.47
CA VAL A 353 2.63 -2.42 -7.45
C VAL A 353 2.00 -1.35 -8.30
N ASP A 354 1.47 -1.78 -9.43
CA ASP A 354 0.21 -1.25 -9.89
C ASP A 354 -0.92 -1.34 -8.83
N LEU A 355 -0.66 -1.88 -7.63
CA LEU A 355 -1.59 -2.11 -6.51
C LEU A 355 -2.79 -2.96 -6.93
N GLY A 356 -2.70 -3.61 -8.09
CA GLY A 356 -3.83 -4.26 -8.72
C GLY A 356 -4.77 -3.32 -9.48
N PHE A 357 -4.42 -2.08 -9.82
CA PHE A 357 -5.21 -1.30 -10.78
C PHE A 357 -5.20 -1.99 -12.15
N HIS A 358 -6.34 -1.92 -12.85
CA HIS A 358 -6.32 -2.15 -14.29
C HIS A 358 -5.58 -0.96 -14.90
N LYS A 359 -6.20 0.23 -14.94
CA LYS A 359 -5.63 1.39 -15.65
C LYS A 359 -4.74 2.25 -14.75
N LEU A 360 -3.55 2.63 -15.19
CA LEU A 360 -2.74 3.71 -14.59
C LEU A 360 -2.46 4.77 -15.65
N PHE A 361 -2.68 6.02 -15.27
CA PHE A 361 -2.26 7.17 -16.06
C PHE A 361 -1.28 8.00 -15.24
N GLN A 362 -0.12 8.31 -15.84
CA GLN A 362 0.88 9.17 -15.23
C GLN A 362 1.35 10.24 -16.23
N PRO A 363 1.10 11.53 -15.97
CA PRO A 363 1.61 12.62 -16.79
C PRO A 363 3.13 12.58 -16.99
N GLY A 364 3.91 12.28 -15.92
CA GLY A 364 5.36 12.30 -15.95
C GLY A 364 5.94 13.72 -16.05
N LYS A 365 5.26 14.70 -15.43
CA LYS A 365 5.65 16.12 -15.45
C LYS A 365 5.71 16.67 -14.04
N ASP A 366 6.79 17.33 -13.65
CA ASP A 366 6.98 17.75 -12.25
C ASP A 366 6.04 18.85 -11.74
N LYS A 367 5.40 19.65 -12.62
CA LYS A 367 4.65 20.88 -12.22
C LYS A 367 3.35 21.16 -12.98
N ALA A 368 3.03 20.40 -14.03
CA ALA A 368 1.91 20.70 -14.94
C ALA A 368 1.15 19.41 -15.25
N ASP A 369 0.68 18.76 -14.20
CA ASP A 369 0.05 17.45 -14.18
C ASP A 369 -1.44 17.50 -13.89
N THR A 370 -1.89 18.44 -13.06
CA THR A 370 -3.25 18.53 -12.53
C THR A 370 -4.29 18.61 -13.66
N GLU A 371 -4.08 19.46 -14.67
CA GLU A 371 -4.97 19.54 -15.86
C GLU A 371 -4.99 18.23 -16.67
N LEU A 372 -3.85 17.53 -16.79
CA LEU A 372 -3.80 16.25 -17.51
C LEU A 372 -4.53 15.14 -16.74
N ILE A 373 -4.43 15.15 -15.41
CA ILE A 373 -5.17 14.24 -14.53
C ILE A 373 -6.66 14.55 -14.60
N LEU A 374 -7.03 15.83 -14.62
CA LEU A 374 -8.41 16.28 -14.81
C LEU A 374 -8.96 15.76 -16.14
N ASP A 375 -8.30 16.05 -17.27
CA ASP A 375 -8.73 15.64 -18.60
C ASP A 375 -8.96 14.11 -18.69
N GLU A 376 -8.03 13.32 -18.16
CA GLU A 376 -8.15 11.86 -18.16
C GLU A 376 -9.28 11.38 -17.21
N SER A 377 -9.50 12.07 -16.09
CA SER A 377 -10.62 11.80 -15.16
C SER A 377 -11.97 12.06 -15.83
N LEU A 378 -12.13 13.20 -16.49
CA LEU A 378 -13.36 13.55 -17.21
C LEU A 378 -13.66 12.55 -18.33
N LYS A 379 -12.62 12.18 -19.10
CA LYS A 379 -12.71 11.16 -20.15
C LYS A 379 -13.17 9.81 -19.58
N PHE A 380 -12.55 9.35 -18.49
CA PHE A 380 -12.89 8.08 -17.87
C PHE A 380 -14.34 8.02 -17.40
N LEU A 381 -14.83 9.08 -16.73
CA LEU A 381 -16.21 9.16 -16.24
C LEU A 381 -17.22 9.09 -17.39
N LYS A 382 -16.92 9.73 -18.52
CA LYS A 382 -17.75 9.68 -19.73
C LYS A 382 -17.79 8.29 -20.36
N GLU A 383 -16.63 7.61 -20.42
CA GLU A 383 -16.47 6.31 -21.08
C GLU A 383 -17.02 5.13 -20.25
N ASN A 384 -17.07 5.25 -18.92
CA ASN A 384 -17.37 4.14 -18.01
C ASN A 384 -18.67 4.33 -17.22
N LYS A 385 -19.57 5.22 -17.66
CA LYS A 385 -20.85 5.49 -16.99
C LYS A 385 -21.82 4.31 -16.95
N ASP A 386 -21.54 3.24 -17.70
CA ASP A 386 -22.36 2.04 -17.86
C ASP A 386 -21.71 0.77 -17.27
N ARG A 387 -20.64 0.91 -16.47
CA ARG A 387 -20.06 -0.17 -15.65
C ARG A 387 -19.64 0.34 -14.26
N ARG A 388 -19.64 -0.56 -13.27
CA ARG A 388 -18.97 -0.39 -11.99
C ARG A 388 -17.48 -0.07 -12.15
N PHE A 389 -17.05 1.00 -11.51
CA PHE A 389 -15.65 1.39 -11.50
C PHE A 389 -15.16 1.84 -10.12
N PHE A 390 -13.87 1.66 -9.92
CA PHE A 390 -13.10 2.31 -8.88
C PHE A 390 -12.11 3.25 -9.56
N LEU A 391 -12.27 4.55 -9.34
CA LEU A 391 -11.39 5.57 -9.87
C LEU A 391 -10.62 6.22 -8.72
N HIS A 392 -9.31 6.00 -8.70
CA HIS A 392 -8.38 6.74 -7.85
C HIS A 392 -7.82 7.93 -8.62
N ILE A 393 -7.88 9.12 -8.02
CA ILE A 393 -7.34 10.37 -8.56
C ILE A 393 -6.40 10.92 -7.49
N ASN A 394 -5.12 11.07 -7.79
CA ASN A 394 -4.19 11.74 -6.89
C ASN A 394 -3.77 13.07 -7.51
N ILE A 395 -4.15 14.17 -6.86
CA ILE A 395 -3.83 15.54 -7.29
C ILE A 395 -2.61 16.00 -6.50
N ASN A 396 -1.50 16.27 -7.18
CA ASN A 396 -0.27 16.71 -6.53
C ASN A 396 -0.38 18.12 -5.92
N THR A 397 -1.19 19.00 -6.50
CA THR A 397 -1.42 20.34 -5.93
C THR A 397 -2.25 20.21 -4.64
N PRO A 398 -1.85 20.77 -3.47
CA PRO A 398 -0.93 21.90 -3.28
C PRO A 398 0.49 21.56 -2.79
N HIS A 399 1.08 20.40 -3.12
CA HIS A 399 2.46 20.05 -2.72
C HIS A 399 3.51 21.04 -3.29
N TYR A 400 4.57 21.32 -2.52
CA TYR A 400 5.67 22.20 -2.94
C TYR A 400 6.34 21.75 -4.28
N PRO A 401 6.74 22.63 -5.21
CA PRO A 401 6.81 24.10 -5.13
C PRO A 401 5.50 24.80 -5.52
N TYR A 402 4.97 25.62 -4.60
CA TYR A 402 3.71 26.34 -4.79
C TYR A 402 3.81 27.39 -5.92
N LEU A 403 3.09 27.15 -7.01
CA LEU A 403 3.04 27.96 -8.24
C LEU A 403 1.59 28.19 -8.71
N PRO A 404 0.69 28.74 -7.85
CA PRO A 404 -0.68 29.00 -8.24
C PRO A 404 -0.77 30.07 -9.34
N GLU A 405 -1.77 29.97 -10.20
CA GLU A 405 -2.12 31.08 -11.08
C GLU A 405 -2.52 32.33 -10.26
N ARG A 406 -2.13 33.51 -10.74
CA ARG A 406 -2.38 34.79 -10.06
C ARG A 406 -3.84 35.01 -9.66
N LYS A 407 -4.79 34.54 -10.49
CA LYS A 407 -6.23 34.69 -10.23
C LYS A 407 -6.67 34.10 -8.89
N TYR A 408 -6.07 33.00 -8.42
CA TYR A 408 -6.46 32.36 -7.16
C TYR A 408 -5.94 33.15 -5.95
N LEU A 409 -4.71 33.66 -6.03
CA LEU A 409 -4.17 34.58 -5.01
C LEU A 409 -5.03 35.84 -4.88
N GLU A 410 -5.37 36.47 -6.00
CA GLU A 410 -6.22 37.68 -6.03
C GLU A 410 -7.63 37.41 -5.51
N ALA A 411 -8.20 36.25 -5.84
CA ALA A 411 -9.50 35.85 -5.35
C ALA A 411 -9.51 35.71 -3.82
N LEU A 412 -8.49 35.08 -3.23
CA LEU A 412 -8.38 34.93 -1.79
C LEU A 412 -8.11 36.26 -1.08
N GLU A 413 -7.21 37.08 -1.62
CA GLU A 413 -6.91 38.41 -1.08
C GLU A 413 -8.16 39.30 -1.05
N LYS A 414 -8.98 39.27 -2.11
CA LYS A 414 -10.22 40.05 -2.17
C LYS A 414 -11.30 39.55 -1.20
N GLN A 415 -11.36 38.24 -0.95
CA GLN A 415 -12.40 37.61 -0.13
C GLN A 415 -12.02 37.54 1.36
N THR A 416 -10.77 37.82 1.71
CA THR A 416 -10.26 37.73 3.08
C THR A 416 -10.05 39.11 3.68
N PRO A 417 -10.48 39.39 4.92
CA PRO A 417 -10.17 40.64 5.61
C PRO A 417 -8.66 40.92 5.61
N PRO A 418 -8.19 42.15 5.30
CA PRO A 418 -6.76 42.46 5.20
C PRO A 418 -5.96 42.12 6.46
N GLN A 419 -6.56 42.23 7.64
CA GLN A 419 -5.92 41.91 8.92
C GLN A 419 -5.60 40.40 9.02
N ILE A 420 -6.47 39.55 8.48
CA ILE A 420 -6.27 38.09 8.43
C ILE A 420 -5.30 37.75 7.30
N TRP A 421 -5.50 38.29 6.10
CA TRP A 421 -4.65 37.97 4.95
C TRP A 421 -3.18 38.34 5.19
N ASN A 422 -2.93 39.51 5.77
CA ASN A 422 -1.56 40.01 5.97
C ASN A 422 -0.77 39.24 7.04
N GLN A 423 -1.42 38.43 7.88
CA GLN A 423 -0.72 37.63 8.89
C GLN A 423 0.03 36.42 8.30
N TYR A 424 -0.38 35.95 7.11
CA TYR A 424 0.16 34.75 6.51
C TYR A 424 1.45 35.03 5.73
N ASP A 425 2.41 34.11 5.89
CA ASP A 425 3.63 34.03 5.10
C ASP A 425 3.32 33.91 3.59
N PRO A 426 4.13 34.52 2.69
CA PRO A 426 3.92 34.44 1.24
C PRO A 426 3.84 33.02 0.65
N PHE A 427 4.56 32.02 1.19
CA PHE A 427 4.44 30.63 0.76
C PHE A 427 3.12 30.02 1.22
N VAL A 428 2.68 30.30 2.45
CA VAL A 428 1.37 29.85 2.95
C VAL A 428 0.23 30.45 2.13
N LYS A 429 0.34 31.73 1.72
CA LYS A 429 -0.63 32.36 0.78
C LYS A 429 -0.70 31.63 -0.55
N LYS A 430 0.45 31.24 -1.11
CA LYS A 430 0.50 30.46 -2.37
C LYS A 430 -0.09 29.07 -2.20
N TYR A 431 0.22 28.39 -1.10
CA TYR A 431 -0.37 27.10 -0.75
C TYR A 431 -1.90 27.18 -0.64
N MET A 432 -2.44 28.19 0.05
CA MET A 432 -3.89 28.40 0.13
C MET A 432 -4.52 28.68 -1.24
N ALA A 433 -3.84 29.42 -2.12
CA ALA A 433 -4.31 29.66 -3.48
C ALA A 433 -4.27 28.38 -4.35
N GLU A 434 -3.32 27.50 -4.11
CA GLU A 434 -3.28 26.17 -4.71
C GLU A 434 -4.39 25.25 -4.19
N ILE A 435 -4.76 25.34 -2.90
CA ILE A 435 -5.96 24.65 -2.39
C ILE A 435 -7.20 25.12 -3.14
N LEU A 436 -7.37 26.43 -3.35
CA LEU A 436 -8.51 26.96 -4.11
C LEU A 436 -8.54 26.48 -5.57
N TYR A 437 -7.37 26.37 -6.20
CA TYR A 437 -7.26 25.77 -7.53
C TYR A 437 -7.65 24.28 -7.52
N THR A 438 -7.10 23.50 -6.58
CA THR A 438 -7.43 22.08 -6.43
C THR A 438 -8.92 21.86 -6.15
N ASP A 439 -9.53 22.70 -5.31
CA ASP A 439 -10.97 22.68 -5.03
C ASP A 439 -11.81 22.92 -6.29
N GLU A 440 -11.42 23.86 -7.16
CA GLU A 440 -12.06 24.07 -8.48
C GLU A 440 -11.91 22.84 -9.39
N VAL A 441 -10.74 22.20 -9.41
CA VAL A 441 -10.49 20.97 -10.18
C VAL A 441 -11.36 19.82 -9.70
N ILE A 442 -11.48 19.64 -8.38
CA ILE A 442 -12.38 18.65 -7.78
C ILE A 442 -13.83 18.98 -8.17
N GLY A 443 -14.24 20.25 -8.10
CA GLY A 443 -15.56 20.71 -8.55
C GLY A 443 -15.89 20.24 -9.97
N LYS A 444 -14.97 20.41 -10.93
CA LYS A 444 -15.14 19.95 -12.32
C LYS A 444 -15.30 18.44 -12.44
N ILE A 445 -14.57 17.65 -11.65
CA ILE A 445 -14.71 16.18 -11.61
C ILE A 445 -16.10 15.80 -11.10
N LEU A 446 -16.56 16.42 -10.01
CA LEU A 446 -17.89 16.18 -9.43
C LEU A 446 -19.01 16.58 -10.41
N GLU A 447 -18.86 17.69 -11.12
CA GLU A 447 -19.80 18.15 -12.14
C GLU A 447 -19.89 17.18 -13.32
N GLU A 448 -18.77 16.64 -13.81
CA GLU A 448 -18.77 15.65 -14.89
C GLU A 448 -19.38 14.32 -14.41
N ALA A 449 -19.16 13.93 -13.16
CA ALA A 449 -19.84 12.79 -12.55
C ALA A 449 -21.37 12.99 -12.50
N LYS A 450 -21.84 14.21 -12.16
CA LYS A 450 -23.27 14.58 -12.18
C LYS A 450 -23.84 14.54 -13.60
N LYS A 451 -23.14 15.15 -14.55
CA LYS A 451 -23.52 15.21 -15.97
C LYS A 451 -23.64 13.82 -16.61
N ASN A 452 -22.81 12.87 -16.21
CA ASN A 452 -22.88 11.49 -16.68
C ASN A 452 -23.83 10.59 -15.86
N GLY A 453 -24.52 11.14 -14.85
CA GLY A 453 -25.51 10.41 -14.05
C GLY A 453 -24.91 9.34 -13.13
N VAL A 454 -23.63 9.47 -12.79
CA VAL A 454 -22.92 8.53 -11.90
C VAL A 454 -22.75 9.08 -10.48
N PHE A 455 -22.77 10.40 -10.27
CA PHE A 455 -22.58 11.02 -8.94
C PHE A 455 -23.50 10.42 -7.87
N ASP A 456 -24.81 10.36 -8.12
CA ASP A 456 -25.80 9.84 -7.16
C ASP A 456 -25.69 8.33 -6.85
N LYS A 457 -24.81 7.61 -7.57
CA LYS A 457 -24.60 6.15 -7.48
C LYS A 457 -23.18 5.80 -6.99
N THR A 458 -22.41 6.81 -6.59
CA THR A 458 -20.98 6.68 -6.33
C THR A 458 -20.66 7.02 -4.88
N TRP A 459 -19.89 6.16 -4.22
CA TRP A 459 -19.18 6.55 -3.00
C TRP A 459 -18.00 7.42 -3.40
N ILE A 460 -17.93 8.65 -2.88
CA ILE A 460 -16.81 9.57 -3.15
C ILE A 460 -16.06 9.80 -1.85
N ALA A 461 -14.83 9.32 -1.78
CA ALA A 461 -13.92 9.58 -0.68
C ALA A 461 -12.94 10.69 -1.07
N ILE A 462 -12.83 11.72 -0.24
CA ILE A 462 -11.77 12.74 -0.34
C ILE A 462 -10.87 12.58 0.87
N VAL A 463 -9.58 12.36 0.64
CA VAL A 463 -8.55 12.29 1.69
C VAL A 463 -7.30 13.07 1.29
N ALA A 464 -6.39 13.27 2.24
CA ALA A 464 -5.00 13.63 1.94
C ALA A 464 -4.08 12.48 2.36
N ASP A 465 -2.93 12.35 1.71
CA ASP A 465 -1.90 11.39 2.12
C ASP A 465 -1.12 11.89 3.35
N HIS A 466 -0.88 13.19 3.44
CA HIS A 466 -0.30 13.91 4.58
C HIS A 466 -0.62 15.40 4.46
N GLY A 467 -0.08 16.22 5.37
CA GLY A 467 -0.11 17.68 5.34
C GLY A 467 1.26 18.30 5.05
N GLU A 468 1.42 19.56 5.49
CA GLU A 468 2.65 20.35 5.39
C GLU A 468 2.91 21.03 6.73
N LEU A 469 4.16 21.13 7.18
CA LEU A 469 4.48 21.67 8.51
C LEU A 469 3.94 23.09 8.73
N GLN A 470 4.38 24.05 7.89
CA GLN A 470 3.97 25.47 7.86
C GLN A 470 3.82 26.14 9.25
N SER A 471 4.61 25.70 10.22
CA SER A 471 4.61 26.15 11.61
C SER A 471 6.02 26.54 12.00
N LEU A 472 6.21 27.82 12.36
CA LEU A 472 7.51 28.32 12.85
C LEU A 472 7.86 27.75 14.22
N GLU A 473 6.86 27.38 15.02
CA GLU A 473 7.05 26.78 16.35
C GLU A 473 7.62 25.37 16.25
N HIS A 474 7.09 24.59 15.32
CA HIS A 474 7.52 23.23 15.00
C HIS A 474 8.68 23.17 14.00
N TYR A 475 9.19 24.33 13.56
CA TYR A 475 10.28 24.36 12.61
C TYR A 475 11.61 23.92 13.24
N TYR A 476 12.17 22.90 12.61
CA TYR A 476 13.55 22.51 12.77
C TYR A 476 14.16 22.30 11.38
N HIS A 477 15.43 22.68 11.24
CA HIS A 477 16.24 22.30 10.09
C HIS A 477 16.89 20.94 10.38
N HIS A 478 16.61 19.98 9.52
CA HIS A 478 17.08 18.60 9.60
C HIS A 478 18.14 18.30 8.52
N HIS A 479 18.51 17.03 8.37
CA HIS A 479 19.63 16.62 7.53
C HIS A 479 19.31 16.57 6.02
N PHE A 480 18.04 16.53 5.57
CA PHE A 480 17.71 16.34 4.16
C PHE A 480 17.06 17.53 3.45
N VAL A 481 17.50 17.70 2.19
CA VAL A 481 16.90 18.28 0.94
C VAL A 481 16.04 19.57 0.96
N ALA A 482 15.37 20.00 2.02
CA ALA A 482 14.62 21.26 2.00
C ALA A 482 14.49 21.93 3.37
N GLU A 483 14.18 23.22 3.39
CA GLU A 483 13.76 23.90 4.61
C GLU A 483 12.39 23.33 5.04
N ASN A 484 12.36 22.53 6.11
CA ASN A 484 11.16 21.81 6.57
C ASN A 484 9.94 22.69 6.85
N LEU A 485 10.10 24.02 6.98
CA LEU A 485 8.99 24.94 7.22
C LEU A 485 7.88 24.80 6.16
N HIS A 486 8.25 24.48 4.91
CA HIS A 486 7.30 24.27 3.81
C HIS A 486 7.52 22.91 3.14
N ALA A 487 7.89 21.90 3.95
CA ALA A 487 8.07 20.53 3.50
C ALA A 487 7.54 19.54 4.56
N HIS A 488 7.69 18.25 4.25
CA HIS A 488 7.18 17.12 5.01
C HIS A 488 8.09 15.88 4.85
N GLY A 489 7.73 14.82 5.54
CA GLY A 489 8.38 13.52 5.61
C GLY A 489 9.28 13.32 6.82
N GLU A 490 9.47 14.32 7.67
CA GLU A 490 10.45 14.27 8.77
C GLU A 490 9.86 14.54 10.15
N SER A 491 8.67 15.16 10.22
CA SER A 491 7.98 15.44 11.48
C SER A 491 6.72 14.59 11.62
N HIS A 492 6.14 14.56 12.81
CA HIS A 492 4.89 13.85 13.09
C HIS A 492 3.87 14.75 13.79
N TYR A 493 4.04 16.07 13.68
CA TYR A 493 3.10 17.04 14.22
C TYR A 493 1.76 16.95 13.49
N ASP A 494 0.68 17.34 14.15
CA ASP A 494 -0.67 17.25 13.59
C ASP A 494 -0.79 18.02 12.26
N GLU A 495 -0.01 19.08 12.04
CA GLU A 495 0.06 19.77 10.73
C GLU A 495 0.50 18.87 9.57
N GLU A 496 1.29 17.84 9.84
CA GLU A 496 1.82 16.91 8.83
C GLU A 496 1.03 15.60 8.76
N ILE A 497 0.49 15.10 9.88
CA ILE A 497 -0.15 13.78 9.90
C ILE A 497 -1.67 13.82 10.04
N LYS A 498 -2.28 14.94 10.47
CA LYS A 498 -3.74 15.07 10.49
C LYS A 498 -4.22 15.48 9.11
N VAL A 499 -5.20 14.75 8.57
CA VAL A 499 -5.64 14.85 7.18
C VAL A 499 -7.17 14.98 7.11
N PRO A 500 -7.74 15.63 6.07
CA PRO A 500 -9.17 15.57 5.82
C PRO A 500 -9.58 14.15 5.45
N TRP A 501 -10.77 13.72 5.89
CA TRP A 501 -11.42 12.54 5.37
C TRP A 501 -12.93 12.77 5.28
N ILE A 502 -13.41 12.89 4.04
CA ILE A 502 -14.82 13.04 3.66
C ILE A 502 -15.25 11.77 2.94
N LEU A 503 -16.40 11.22 3.29
CA LEU A 503 -17.02 10.09 2.62
C LEU A 503 -18.45 10.45 2.20
N HIS A 504 -18.62 10.76 0.92
CA HIS A 504 -19.91 11.08 0.32
C HIS A 504 -20.66 9.79 -0.06
N PRO A 505 -21.84 9.53 0.54
CA PRO A 505 -22.66 8.38 0.19
C PRO A 505 -23.46 8.61 -1.11
N PRO A 506 -23.73 7.55 -1.89
CA PRO A 506 -24.72 7.58 -2.96
C PRO A 506 -26.09 8.07 -2.46
N ALA A 507 -26.87 8.71 -3.32
CA ALA A 507 -28.17 9.29 -2.96
C ALA A 507 -29.14 8.26 -2.36
N ALA A 508 -29.11 7.03 -2.85
CA ALA A 508 -29.93 5.94 -2.33
C ALA A 508 -29.44 5.40 -0.96
N VAL A 509 -28.21 5.68 -0.54
CA VAL A 509 -27.67 5.34 0.79
C VAL A 509 -27.92 6.45 1.80
N LYS A 510 -27.92 7.72 1.38
CA LYS A 510 -28.07 8.90 2.26
C LYS A 510 -29.14 8.73 3.37
N PRO A 511 -30.38 8.25 3.09
CA PRO A 511 -31.41 8.10 4.12
C PRO A 511 -31.11 7.07 5.22
N TYR A 512 -30.14 6.18 5.01
CA TYR A 512 -29.76 5.11 5.95
C TYR A 512 -28.55 5.47 6.81
N ILE A 513 -27.87 6.58 6.53
CA ILE A 513 -26.75 7.06 7.34
C ILE A 513 -27.31 7.64 8.65
N GLN A 514 -26.95 7.03 9.77
CA GLN A 514 -27.35 7.47 11.10
C GLN A 514 -26.28 8.32 11.78
N LYS A 515 -25.00 8.11 11.44
CA LYS A 515 -23.88 8.88 11.98
C LYS A 515 -23.13 9.58 10.85
N TRP A 516 -23.23 10.90 10.84
CA TRP A 516 -22.61 11.77 9.83
C TRP A 516 -21.25 12.33 10.24
N LYS A 517 -20.90 12.23 11.53
CA LYS A 517 -19.68 12.82 12.08
C LYS A 517 -18.96 11.86 13.00
N PHE A 518 -17.65 11.73 12.78
CA PHE A 518 -16.72 11.01 13.63
C PHE A 518 -15.70 12.01 14.19
N ASN A 519 -15.87 12.36 15.46
CA ASN A 519 -15.11 13.44 16.11
C ASN A 519 -13.90 12.92 16.90
N GLU A 520 -13.83 11.63 17.16
CA GLU A 520 -12.69 11.01 17.84
C GLU A 520 -11.58 10.65 16.83
N GLN A 521 -10.38 10.32 17.33
CA GLN A 521 -9.26 10.01 16.45
C GLN A 521 -9.48 8.70 15.67
N VAL A 522 -9.14 8.72 14.39
CA VAL A 522 -9.15 7.57 13.48
C VAL A 522 -7.92 7.62 12.59
N SER A 523 -7.53 6.51 11.96
CA SER A 523 -6.42 6.52 10.99
C SER A 523 -6.84 6.08 9.59
N LEU A 524 -6.03 6.47 8.59
CA LEU A 524 -6.26 6.10 7.19
C LEU A 524 -6.05 4.61 6.90
N LEU A 525 -5.46 3.82 7.79
CA LEU A 525 -5.52 2.35 7.72
C LEU A 525 -6.97 1.87 7.57
N SER A 526 -7.90 2.58 8.21
CA SER A 526 -9.32 2.26 8.25
C SER A 526 -10.08 2.64 6.96
N LEU A 527 -9.44 3.32 6.00
CA LEU A 527 -10.08 3.75 4.74
C LEU A 527 -10.54 2.55 3.90
N PHE A 528 -9.67 1.57 3.67
CA PHE A 528 -9.98 0.36 2.91
C PHE A 528 -11.11 -0.48 3.55
N PRO A 529 -11.03 -0.89 4.83
CA PRO A 529 -12.12 -1.64 5.46
C PRO A 529 -13.43 -0.83 5.52
N THR A 530 -13.38 0.47 5.79
CA THR A 530 -14.58 1.34 5.80
C THR A 530 -15.23 1.43 4.42
N LEU A 531 -14.46 1.61 3.34
CA LEU A 531 -15.02 1.66 1.98
C LEU A 531 -15.65 0.32 1.58
N THR A 532 -14.99 -0.81 1.89
CA THR A 532 -15.51 -2.13 1.54
C THR A 532 -16.71 -2.54 2.39
N GLY A 533 -16.74 -2.17 3.66
CA GLY A 533 -17.91 -2.31 4.53
C GLY A 533 -19.09 -1.48 4.04
N ALA A 534 -18.86 -0.21 3.66
CA ALA A 534 -19.89 0.68 3.10
C ALA A 534 -20.50 0.15 1.79
N LEU A 535 -19.71 -0.59 1.00
CA LEU A 535 -20.16 -1.27 -0.21
C LEU A 535 -20.86 -2.61 0.06
N GLY A 536 -20.78 -3.14 1.29
CA GLY A 536 -21.44 -4.37 1.71
C GLY A 536 -20.63 -5.65 1.51
N PHE A 537 -19.33 -5.53 1.25
CA PHE A 537 -18.42 -6.66 1.11
C PHE A 537 -17.17 -6.43 1.96
N PRO A 538 -17.31 -6.38 3.30
CA PRO A 538 -16.23 -5.99 4.22
C PRO A 538 -14.96 -6.81 3.98
N CYS A 539 -13.83 -6.15 4.16
CA CYS A 539 -12.52 -6.82 4.14
C CYS A 539 -12.48 -7.95 5.18
N GLU A 540 -11.83 -9.06 4.86
CA GLU A 540 -11.62 -10.13 5.83
C GLU A 540 -10.73 -9.65 6.98
N ALA A 541 -11.07 -10.01 8.23
CA ALA A 541 -10.39 -9.51 9.43
C ALA A 541 -8.87 -9.82 9.49
N LYS A 542 -8.37 -10.80 8.73
CA LYS A 542 -6.93 -11.10 8.63
C LYS A 542 -6.21 -10.29 7.54
N ALA A 543 -6.97 -9.72 6.62
CA ALA A 543 -6.46 -9.00 5.46
C ALA A 543 -6.27 -7.50 5.72
N CYS A 544 -7.07 -6.92 6.64
CA CYS A 544 -7.06 -5.50 6.98
C CYS A 544 -6.86 -5.29 8.49
N ASP A 545 -5.93 -4.42 8.88
CA ASP A 545 -5.68 -4.08 10.29
C ASP A 545 -6.47 -2.85 10.77
N GLY A 546 -7.05 -2.06 9.85
CA GLY A 546 -7.86 -0.89 10.16
C GLY A 546 -9.30 -1.24 10.56
N ASN A 547 -9.98 -0.28 11.18
CA ASN A 547 -11.38 -0.40 11.59
C ASN A 547 -12.35 -0.20 10.42
N ASP A 548 -13.46 -0.94 10.43
CA ASP A 548 -14.59 -0.68 9.54
C ASP A 548 -15.60 0.25 10.22
N TYR A 549 -15.51 1.55 9.92
CA TYR A 549 -16.43 2.57 10.46
C TYR A 549 -17.81 2.55 9.81
N SER A 550 -18.02 1.77 8.74
CA SER A 550 -19.33 1.72 8.07
C SER A 550 -20.41 1.13 8.97
N ILE A 551 -20.04 0.28 9.93
CA ILE A 551 -20.95 -0.31 10.92
C ILE A 551 -21.60 0.79 11.77
N ALA A 552 -20.78 1.65 12.39
CA ALA A 552 -21.26 2.78 13.18
C ALA A 552 -21.96 3.85 12.33
N MET A 553 -21.50 4.06 11.10
CA MET A 553 -22.12 4.96 10.12
C MET A 553 -23.60 4.61 9.87
N PHE A 554 -23.93 3.32 9.80
CA PHE A 554 -25.30 2.83 9.62
C PHE A 554 -26.10 2.67 10.93
N GLY A 555 -25.53 3.06 12.08
CA GLY A 555 -26.19 3.06 13.38
C GLY A 555 -26.08 1.76 14.18
N ASP A 556 -25.31 0.78 13.68
CA ASP A 556 -25.01 -0.44 14.43
C ASP A 556 -23.86 -0.20 15.43
N SER A 557 -23.74 -1.07 16.43
CA SER A 557 -22.64 -1.03 17.40
C SER A 557 -21.32 -1.44 16.76
N GLY A 558 -20.59 -0.48 16.19
CA GLY A 558 -19.28 -0.65 15.56
C GLY A 558 -18.19 0.22 16.19
N PRO A 559 -16.94 0.13 15.68
CA PRO A 559 -15.88 1.05 16.09
C PRO A 559 -16.25 2.49 15.75
N GLU A 560 -15.88 3.43 16.62
CA GLU A 560 -16.06 4.87 16.38
C GLU A 560 -14.74 5.67 16.50
N LYS A 561 -13.67 4.99 16.95
CA LYS A 561 -12.36 5.58 17.21
C LYS A 561 -11.28 4.51 17.24
N GLU A 562 -10.03 4.97 17.22
CA GLU A 562 -8.84 4.21 17.58
C GLU A 562 -8.27 4.76 18.88
N ASP A 563 -7.87 3.89 19.82
CA ASP A 563 -7.23 4.36 21.07
C ASP A 563 -5.79 4.84 20.82
N TYR A 564 -5.14 4.25 19.82
CA TYR A 564 -3.79 4.60 19.40
C TYR A 564 -3.67 4.67 17.87
N VAL A 565 -2.98 5.69 17.38
CA VAL A 565 -2.59 5.81 15.97
C VAL A 565 -1.07 5.76 15.89
N TYR A 566 -0.57 4.76 15.16
CA TYR A 566 0.86 4.63 14.83
C TYR A 566 1.13 5.21 13.45
N THR A 567 2.17 6.02 13.35
CA THR A 567 2.62 6.66 12.10
C THR A 567 4.11 6.46 11.90
N GLU A 568 4.52 6.22 10.65
CA GLU A 568 5.93 6.10 10.28
C GLU A 568 6.37 7.16 9.26
N GLY A 569 7.65 7.50 9.28
CA GLY A 569 8.21 8.55 8.44
C GLY A 569 9.65 8.34 8.08
N ARG A 570 10.26 9.35 7.44
CA ARG A 570 11.69 9.29 7.12
C ARG A 570 12.47 9.36 8.43
N PHE A 571 13.08 8.23 8.78
CA PHE A 571 13.93 8.10 9.96
C PHE A 571 13.26 8.45 11.29
N SER A 572 11.93 8.35 11.35
CA SER A 572 11.13 8.65 12.53
C SER A 572 9.85 7.84 12.57
N GLU A 573 9.29 7.68 13.76
CA GLU A 573 7.94 7.14 13.97
C GLU A 573 7.28 7.86 15.13
N SER A 574 5.96 7.71 15.23
CA SER A 574 5.21 8.23 16.36
C SER A 574 4.07 7.29 16.78
N ILE A 575 3.66 7.44 18.03
CA ILE A 575 2.42 6.89 18.56
C ILE A 575 1.63 8.05 19.16
N ARG A 576 0.34 8.13 18.82
CA ARG A 576 -0.59 9.13 19.33
C ARG A 576 -1.77 8.46 20.02
N SER A 577 -2.21 9.02 21.13
CA SER A 577 -3.51 8.75 21.76
C SER A 577 -4.28 10.05 21.94
N LYS A 578 -5.45 9.99 22.58
CA LYS A 578 -6.17 11.19 23.04
C LYS A 578 -5.40 11.97 24.12
N GLU A 579 -4.50 11.31 24.85
CA GLU A 579 -3.79 11.90 25.99
C GLU A 579 -2.41 12.43 25.63
N PHE A 580 -1.70 11.77 24.73
CA PHE A 580 -0.31 12.10 24.43
C PHE A 580 0.11 11.77 23.00
N LYS A 581 1.19 12.40 22.54
CA LYS A 581 1.94 11.97 21.36
C LYS A 581 3.42 11.81 21.72
N LEU A 582 3.99 10.67 21.32
CA LEU A 582 5.44 10.43 21.39
C LEU A 582 5.99 10.31 19.97
N ILE A 583 6.94 11.17 19.64
CA ILE A 583 7.71 11.12 18.40
C ILE A 583 9.10 10.58 18.74
N ARG A 584 9.59 9.63 17.94
CA ARG A 584 10.94 9.06 18.08
C ARG A 584 11.71 9.15 16.78
N ARG A 585 12.92 9.70 16.84
CA ARG A 585 13.89 9.75 15.72
C ARG A 585 14.90 8.63 15.82
N TYR A 586 15.36 8.14 14.68
CA TYR A 586 16.29 7.01 14.62
C TYR A 586 17.72 7.51 14.85
N PRO A 587 18.62 6.67 15.40
CA PRO A 587 20.02 7.03 15.61
C PRO A 587 20.68 7.64 14.37
N GLY A 588 21.39 8.76 14.55
CA GLY A 588 22.05 9.50 13.46
C GLY A 588 21.15 10.47 12.70
N TYR A 589 19.84 10.46 12.98
CA TYR A 589 18.86 11.44 12.48
C TYR A 589 18.18 12.21 13.61
N ASP A 590 18.67 12.03 14.83
CA ASP A 590 18.21 12.63 16.06
C ASP A 590 18.91 13.96 16.37
N PHE A 591 19.67 14.55 15.44
CA PHE A 591 20.18 15.92 15.57
C PHE A 591 19.33 16.89 14.75
N VAL A 592 18.93 17.98 15.40
CA VAL A 592 18.09 19.03 14.81
C VAL A 592 18.68 20.41 15.07
N ARG A 593 18.34 21.38 14.22
CA ARG A 593 18.74 22.79 14.39
C ARG A 593 17.49 23.66 14.39
N ARG A 594 17.45 24.71 15.20
CA ARG A 594 16.33 25.66 15.18
C ARG A 594 16.26 26.48 13.88
N THR A 595 17.41 26.71 13.25
CA THR A 595 17.54 27.36 11.95
C THR A 595 18.63 26.65 11.14
N ARG A 596 18.71 26.91 9.84
CA ARG A 596 19.75 26.35 8.96
C ARG A 596 21.18 26.63 9.47
N GLU A 597 21.41 27.86 9.94
CA GLU A 597 22.68 28.33 10.48
C GLU A 597 22.86 28.00 11.98
N GLY A 598 21.81 27.50 12.64
CA GLY A 598 21.80 27.21 14.06
C GLY A 598 22.70 26.02 14.46
N ALA A 599 23.13 26.02 15.72
CA ALA A 599 23.89 24.90 16.28
C ALA A 599 23.01 23.64 16.37
N PRO A 600 23.52 22.46 15.96
CA PRO A 600 22.78 21.22 16.12
C PRO A 600 22.70 20.81 17.60
N HIS A 601 21.56 20.29 18.00
CA HIS A 601 21.37 19.64 19.29
C HIS A 601 20.61 18.32 19.10
N GLN A 602 20.80 17.39 20.05
CA GLN A 602 20.16 16.09 20.00
C GLN A 602 18.70 16.17 20.49
N MET A 603 17.79 15.53 19.77
CA MET A 603 16.36 15.43 20.00
C MET A 603 15.86 14.06 19.51
N SER A 604 16.24 13.02 20.24
CA SER A 604 15.89 11.62 19.91
C SER A 604 14.41 11.32 20.14
N GLU A 605 13.78 11.95 21.11
CA GLU A 605 12.37 11.80 21.43
C GLU A 605 11.71 13.15 21.72
N GLU A 606 10.42 13.23 21.40
CA GLU A 606 9.54 14.33 21.80
C GLU A 606 8.25 13.77 22.38
N LEU A 607 7.82 14.31 23.51
CA LEU A 607 6.58 13.91 24.17
C LEU A 607 5.69 15.12 24.39
N TYR A 608 4.45 15.05 23.94
CA TYR A 608 3.44 16.10 24.09
C TYR A 608 2.25 15.56 24.87
N ASP A 609 1.78 16.32 25.86
CA ASP A 609 0.52 16.08 26.59
C ASP A 609 -0.61 16.75 25.82
N LEU A 610 -1.37 15.99 25.04
CA LEU A 610 -2.38 16.52 24.13
C LEU A 610 -3.63 17.03 24.84
N VAL A 611 -3.79 16.75 26.14
CA VAL A 611 -4.90 17.29 26.94
C VAL A 611 -4.62 18.75 27.29
N ASN A 612 -3.40 19.05 27.73
CA ASN A 612 -3.01 20.38 28.19
C ASN A 612 -2.25 21.20 27.14
N ASP A 613 -1.68 20.54 26.13
CA ASP A 613 -0.88 21.09 25.04
C ASP A 613 -1.29 20.46 23.70
N PRO A 614 -2.53 20.72 23.22
CA PRO A 614 -3.00 20.20 21.93
C PRO A 614 -2.26 20.81 20.73
N GLN A 615 -1.48 21.87 20.95
CA GLN A 615 -0.66 22.53 19.92
C GLN A 615 0.75 21.96 19.83
N GLU A 616 1.12 21.00 20.69
CA GLU A 616 2.44 20.33 20.65
C GLU A 616 3.62 21.30 20.87
N SER A 617 3.41 22.35 21.68
CA SER A 617 4.37 23.42 21.92
C SER A 617 5.49 23.05 22.92
N LYS A 618 5.23 22.13 23.84
CA LYS A 618 6.10 21.84 24.99
C LYS A 618 6.54 20.38 25.03
N ASN A 619 7.76 20.12 24.57
CA ASN A 619 8.37 18.80 24.66
C ASN A 619 8.69 18.39 26.12
N LEU A 620 8.05 17.33 26.59
CA LEU A 620 8.19 16.73 27.92
C LEU A 620 9.18 15.56 27.98
N ALA A 621 9.80 15.15 26.87
CA ALA A 621 10.72 14.02 26.83
C ALA A 621 12.12 14.32 27.41
N LEU A 622 12.37 15.59 27.79
CA LEU A 622 13.65 16.03 28.35
C LEU A 622 13.94 15.45 29.74
N GLU A 623 12.89 15.09 30.49
CA GLU A 623 13.00 14.54 31.85
C GLU A 623 12.17 13.27 31.99
N PRO A 624 12.62 12.25 32.77
CA PRO A 624 11.82 11.07 33.04
C PRO A 624 10.48 11.42 33.68
N SER A 625 9.40 10.83 33.17
CA SER A 625 8.05 10.99 33.72
C SER A 625 7.22 9.72 33.57
N PRO A 626 6.16 9.52 34.38
CA PRO A 626 5.23 8.40 34.20
C PRO A 626 4.59 8.39 32.80
N LEU A 627 4.30 9.58 32.25
CA LEU A 627 3.75 9.71 30.90
C LEU A 627 4.74 9.24 29.83
N LEU A 628 6.02 9.60 29.95
CA LEU A 628 7.06 9.13 29.03
C LEU A 628 7.26 7.61 29.08
N THR A 629 7.20 7.01 30.28
CA THR A 629 7.27 5.55 30.43
C THR A 629 6.07 4.88 29.74
N LYS A 630 4.84 5.33 30.03
CA LYS A 630 3.62 4.85 29.36
C LYS A 630 3.73 4.99 27.84
N ALA A 631 4.14 6.16 27.36
CA ALA A 631 4.23 6.43 25.93
C ALA A 631 5.26 5.51 25.22
N ARG A 632 6.40 5.24 25.86
CA ARG A 632 7.42 4.31 25.34
C ARG A 632 6.92 2.85 25.34
N GLU A 633 6.16 2.46 26.36
CA GLU A 633 5.53 1.14 26.43
C GLU A 633 4.50 0.97 25.30
N GLU A 634 3.64 1.97 25.09
CA GLU A 634 2.63 1.94 24.04
C GLU A 634 3.23 2.00 22.63
N LEU A 635 4.28 2.80 22.43
CA LEU A 635 5.05 2.76 21.19
C LEU A 635 5.65 1.37 20.98
N GLY A 636 6.18 0.74 22.03
CA GLY A 636 6.74 -0.61 21.97
C GLY A 636 5.71 -1.68 21.58
N SER A 637 4.52 -1.64 22.16
CA SER A 637 3.43 -2.61 21.93
C SER A 637 2.77 -2.47 20.56
N HIS A 638 2.74 -1.26 19.99
CA HIS A 638 2.14 -0.98 18.68
C HIS A 638 3.17 -0.85 17.55
N SER A 639 4.47 -0.83 17.87
CA SER A 639 5.52 -0.83 16.85
C SER A 639 5.62 -2.18 16.14
N LEU A 640 6.06 -2.11 14.89
CA LEU A 640 6.15 -3.27 14.02
C LEU A 640 7.29 -4.22 14.40
N LYS A 641 7.12 -5.50 14.04
CA LYS A 641 8.20 -6.47 14.11
C LYS A 641 9.29 -6.14 13.07
N LYS A 642 10.30 -5.38 13.49
CA LYS A 642 11.45 -4.98 12.67
C LYS A 642 12.41 -6.14 12.44
N ASN A 643 13.23 -6.03 11.39
CA ASN A 643 14.35 -6.95 11.23
C ASN A 643 15.28 -6.77 12.42
N THR A 644 15.54 -7.83 13.17
CA THR A 644 16.40 -7.72 14.34
C THR A 644 17.62 -8.59 14.13
N PHE A 645 18.78 -7.96 14.09
CA PHE A 645 20.03 -8.66 14.21
C PHE A 645 20.36 -8.86 15.69
N LYS A 646 20.75 -10.07 16.04
CA LYS A 646 21.10 -10.46 17.40
C LYS A 646 22.55 -10.90 17.42
N LEU A 647 23.33 -10.23 18.27
CA LEU A 647 24.69 -10.60 18.63
C LEU A 647 24.67 -11.27 19.99
N ARG A 648 24.90 -12.58 20.03
CA ARG A 648 25.17 -13.29 21.28
C ARG A 648 26.65 -13.18 21.61
N LEU A 649 26.96 -12.72 22.82
CA LEU A 649 28.29 -12.72 23.39
C LEU A 649 28.39 -13.87 24.40
N PRO A 650 29.22 -14.90 24.14
CA PRO A 650 29.38 -16.02 25.08
C PRO A 650 29.93 -15.52 26.42
N ALA A 651 29.55 -16.22 27.49
CA ALA A 651 30.04 -15.96 28.83
C ALA A 651 31.58 -16.02 28.88
N CYS A 652 32.16 -15.11 29.64
CA CYS A 652 33.60 -15.13 29.92
C CYS A 652 33.89 -15.95 31.18
N SER A 653 35.04 -16.63 31.21
CA SER A 653 35.49 -17.39 32.39
C SER A 653 35.91 -16.47 33.56
N LYS A 654 36.23 -15.22 33.24
CA LYS A 654 36.50 -14.10 34.16
C LYS A 654 35.77 -12.87 33.62
N ASP A 655 35.69 -11.81 34.42
CA ASP A 655 35.19 -10.53 33.91
C ASP A 655 35.98 -10.10 32.67
N CYS A 656 35.26 -9.64 31.65
CA CYS A 656 35.85 -9.23 30.38
C CYS A 656 35.13 -8.00 29.84
N SER A 657 35.80 -7.26 28.97
CA SER A 657 35.24 -6.13 28.24
C SER A 657 35.31 -6.40 26.74
N ARG A 658 34.18 -6.23 26.04
CA ARG A 658 34.12 -6.32 24.59
C ARG A 658 33.79 -4.97 23.97
N LYS A 659 34.58 -4.57 22.98
CA LYS A 659 34.25 -3.48 22.06
C LYS A 659 33.72 -4.07 20.76
N ILE A 660 32.61 -3.51 20.27
CA ILE A 660 31.87 -3.99 19.12
C ILE A 660 31.71 -2.83 18.16
N ASP A 661 32.26 -2.97 16.96
CA ASP A 661 32.12 -2.00 15.88
C ASP A 661 31.28 -2.63 14.76
N LEU A 662 30.12 -2.05 14.50
CA LEU A 662 29.13 -2.54 13.56
C LEU A 662 28.85 -1.49 12.47
N ASN A 663 28.81 -1.93 11.22
CA ASN A 663 28.32 -1.16 10.09
C ASN A 663 27.30 -2.02 9.33
N LEU A 664 26.09 -1.52 9.15
CA LEU A 664 25.00 -2.19 8.45
C LEU A 664 24.71 -1.53 7.11
N GLN A 665 24.24 -2.32 6.16
CA GLN A 665 23.72 -1.80 4.90
C GLN A 665 22.39 -1.07 5.11
N GLY A 666 21.51 -1.62 5.95
CA GLY A 666 20.24 -1.01 6.34
C GLY A 666 20.37 -0.01 7.48
N GLY A 667 19.45 0.95 7.56
CA GLY A 667 19.40 1.92 8.65
C GLY A 667 19.18 1.27 10.03
N ILE A 668 19.98 1.67 11.04
CA ILE A 668 19.83 1.28 12.43
C ILE A 668 18.65 2.06 13.02
N TYR A 669 17.69 1.31 13.54
CA TYR A 669 16.50 1.83 14.18
C TYR A 669 16.69 1.96 15.70
N ARG A 670 17.16 0.90 16.34
CA ARG A 670 17.36 0.83 17.79
C ARG A 670 18.39 -0.22 18.13
N ILE A 671 19.15 0.05 19.19
CA ILE A 671 20.01 -0.94 19.82
C ILE A 671 19.57 -1.11 21.27
N PHE A 672 19.39 -2.35 21.70
CA PHE A 672 19.04 -2.70 23.07
C PHE A 672 19.67 -4.03 23.45
N SER A 673 19.73 -4.31 24.75
CA SER A 673 20.44 -5.45 25.29
C SER A 673 19.70 -6.00 26.52
N ASP A 674 19.91 -7.28 26.82
CA ASP A 674 19.46 -7.93 28.06
C ASP A 674 20.37 -7.64 29.27
N SER A 675 21.45 -6.89 29.04
CA SER A 675 22.43 -6.44 30.04
C SER A 675 22.94 -5.04 29.71
N ASP A 676 23.51 -4.35 30.70
CA ASP A 676 24.05 -3.00 30.51
C ASP A 676 25.16 -2.97 29.45
N PHE A 677 25.12 -1.92 28.62
CA PHE A 677 26.14 -1.61 27.63
C PHE A 677 26.31 -0.10 27.53
N HIS A 678 27.47 0.33 27.07
CA HIS A 678 27.74 1.72 26.73
C HIS A 678 27.73 1.89 25.21
N LEU A 679 27.00 2.88 24.72
CA LEU A 679 26.95 3.22 23.30
C LEU A 679 27.98 4.34 23.04
N ASP A 680 29.15 3.97 22.52
CA ASP A 680 30.26 4.92 22.27
C ASP A 680 29.92 5.89 21.12
N ARG A 681 29.25 5.37 20.08
CA ARG A 681 28.76 6.13 18.92
C ARG A 681 27.61 5.38 18.28
N ALA A 682 26.59 6.09 17.80
CA ALA A 682 25.59 5.54 16.91
C ALA A 682 25.25 6.53 15.80
N GLU A 683 25.18 6.03 14.58
CA GLU A 683 24.79 6.74 13.39
C GLU A 683 23.70 5.96 12.66
N ALA A 684 23.23 6.53 11.55
CA ALA A 684 22.25 5.94 10.66
C ALA A 684 22.52 4.48 10.29
N ARG A 685 23.79 4.09 10.13
CA ARG A 685 24.20 2.77 9.64
C ARG A 685 25.37 2.17 10.41
N SER A 686 25.86 2.86 11.44
CA SER A 686 27.04 2.40 12.18
C SER A 686 26.81 2.55 13.68
N ALA A 687 27.40 1.64 14.46
CA ALA A 687 27.39 1.74 15.91
C ALA A 687 28.67 1.16 16.50
N SER A 688 29.20 1.84 17.51
CA SER A 688 30.31 1.38 18.35
C SER A 688 29.80 1.23 19.77
N LEU A 689 29.96 0.05 20.35
CA LEU A 689 29.44 -0.30 21.67
C LEU A 689 30.51 -0.95 22.54
N SER A 690 30.45 -0.70 23.83
CA SER A 690 31.30 -1.30 24.84
C SER A 690 30.45 -2.07 25.86
N VAL A 691 30.75 -3.36 26.05
CA VAL A 691 30.01 -4.26 26.95
C VAL A 691 30.95 -4.81 28.00
N ARG A 692 30.64 -4.58 29.27
CA ARG A 692 31.33 -5.23 30.40
C ARG A 692 30.53 -6.45 30.84
N GLN A 693 31.14 -7.63 30.77
CA GLN A 693 30.48 -8.87 31.15
C GLN A 693 31.08 -9.43 32.43
N VAL A 694 30.21 -9.74 33.38
CA VAL A 694 30.56 -10.49 34.59
C VAL A 694 30.82 -11.95 34.22
N ALA A 695 31.80 -12.58 34.87
CA ALA A 695 32.11 -13.98 34.69
C ALA A 695 30.84 -14.88 34.71
N GLY A 696 30.75 -15.81 33.76
CA GLY A 696 29.64 -16.77 33.67
C GLY A 696 28.33 -16.23 33.06
N LYS A 697 28.20 -14.94 32.77
CA LYS A 697 26.98 -14.35 32.18
C LYS A 697 27.13 -14.12 30.67
N GLU A 698 26.22 -14.67 29.88
CA GLU A 698 26.07 -14.29 28.47
C GLU A 698 25.33 -12.96 28.31
N VAL A 699 25.52 -12.30 27.16
CA VAL A 699 24.83 -11.05 26.82
C VAL A 699 24.30 -11.15 25.40
N ILE A 700 23.09 -10.64 25.17
CA ILE A 700 22.48 -10.54 23.84
C ILE A 700 22.24 -9.07 23.51
N ILE A 701 22.94 -8.58 22.48
CA ILE A 701 22.67 -7.28 21.88
C ILE A 701 21.73 -7.47 20.70
N SER A 702 20.67 -6.68 20.63
CA SER A 702 19.70 -6.64 19.55
C SER A 702 19.80 -5.31 18.82
N VAL A 703 19.95 -5.38 17.50
CA VAL A 703 20.01 -4.23 16.59
C VAL A 703 18.84 -4.34 15.62
N GLN A 704 17.86 -3.46 15.78
CA GLN A 704 16.71 -3.39 14.88
C GLN A 704 17.03 -2.55 13.65
N THR A 705 16.60 -3.01 12.49
CA THR A 705 16.64 -2.28 11.22
C THR A 705 15.27 -2.30 10.56
N VAL A 706 14.89 -1.18 9.95
CA VAL A 706 13.66 -1.07 9.15
C VAL A 706 13.84 -1.62 7.73
N GLU A 707 15.08 -1.68 7.24
CA GLU A 707 15.37 -2.25 5.93
C GLU A 707 15.66 -3.76 6.03
N PRO A 708 15.11 -4.58 5.13
CA PRO A 708 15.41 -6.01 5.01
C PRO A 708 16.77 -6.32 4.38
N LEU A 709 17.60 -5.32 4.10
CA LEU A 709 18.93 -5.50 3.51
C LEU A 709 19.86 -6.21 4.50
N PHE A 710 20.24 -7.45 4.19
CA PHE A 710 21.18 -8.22 4.98
C PHE A 710 22.61 -7.97 4.48
N GLY A 711 23.27 -6.94 5.01
CA GLY A 711 24.67 -6.64 4.73
C GLY A 711 25.32 -5.97 5.94
N PHE A 712 26.50 -6.44 6.33
CA PHE A 712 27.18 -5.90 7.51
C PHE A 712 28.71 -6.02 7.44
N ARG A 713 29.39 -5.15 8.20
CA ARG A 713 30.76 -5.34 8.68
C ARG A 713 30.71 -5.32 10.20
N LEU A 714 31.29 -6.34 10.82
CA LEU A 714 31.33 -6.50 12.27
C LEU A 714 32.77 -6.78 12.71
N SER A 715 33.23 -6.04 13.70
CA SER A 715 34.48 -6.28 14.42
C SER A 715 34.19 -6.39 15.91
N ILE A 716 34.81 -7.37 16.57
CA ILE A 716 34.69 -7.59 18.01
C ILE A 716 36.11 -7.67 18.57
N THR A 717 36.36 -6.89 19.61
CA THR A 717 37.62 -6.91 20.36
C THR A 717 37.31 -7.25 21.80
N LYS A 718 37.89 -8.33 22.33
CA LYS A 718 37.79 -8.75 23.73
C LYS A 718 39.09 -8.42 24.45
N ASP A 719 39.00 -7.58 25.48
CA ASP A 719 40.13 -7.15 26.30
C ASP A 719 41.33 -6.62 25.47
N GLY A 720 41.02 -5.91 24.38
CA GLY A 720 42.02 -5.35 23.45
C GLY A 720 42.49 -6.28 22.34
N VAL A 721 42.04 -7.54 22.29
CA VAL A 721 42.41 -8.53 21.28
C VAL A 721 41.24 -8.84 20.36
N SER A 722 41.47 -8.91 19.04
CA SER A 722 40.44 -9.27 18.06
C SER A 722 39.85 -10.65 18.37
N GLU A 723 38.53 -10.76 18.35
CA GLU A 723 37.79 -11.98 18.60
C GLU A 723 37.00 -12.37 17.34
N ASP A 724 37.18 -13.61 16.89
CA ASP A 724 36.40 -14.16 15.76
C ASP A 724 34.94 -14.37 16.15
N TYR A 725 34.05 -14.38 15.15
CA TYR A 725 32.62 -14.61 15.36
C TYR A 725 32.06 -15.52 14.27
N LYS A 726 30.92 -16.14 14.60
CA LYS A 726 30.08 -16.87 13.65
C LYS A 726 28.92 -15.99 13.20
N SER A 727 28.45 -16.20 11.98
CA SER A 727 27.32 -15.44 11.46
C SER A 727 26.36 -16.26 10.59
N GLY A 728 25.11 -15.81 10.56
CA GLY A 728 24.05 -16.34 9.70
C GLY A 728 23.61 -17.75 10.04
N LYS A 729 22.69 -18.32 9.26
CA LYS A 729 22.06 -19.62 9.60
C LYS A 729 23.03 -20.81 9.64
N TRP A 730 24.15 -20.72 8.92
CA TRP A 730 25.15 -21.78 8.82
C TRP A 730 26.34 -21.61 9.78
N GLY A 731 26.45 -20.50 10.49
CA GLY A 731 27.56 -20.24 11.40
C GLY A 731 28.88 -19.97 10.69
N ILE A 732 28.83 -19.21 9.60
CA ILE A 732 29.99 -18.85 8.78
C ILE A 732 30.96 -18.00 9.61
N LEU A 733 32.23 -18.38 9.61
CA LEU A 733 33.30 -17.67 10.33
C LEU A 733 33.55 -16.27 9.76
N SER A 734 33.95 -15.35 10.64
CA SER A 734 34.29 -13.93 10.37
C SER A 734 35.14 -13.69 9.12
N LYS A 735 36.08 -14.59 8.80
CA LYS A 735 36.97 -14.48 7.64
C LYS A 735 36.25 -14.64 6.29
N ALA A 736 35.19 -15.46 6.25
CA ALA A 736 34.40 -15.73 5.04
C ALA A 736 33.09 -14.95 5.00
N SER A 737 32.61 -14.46 6.15
CA SER A 737 31.31 -13.80 6.29
C SER A 737 31.19 -12.58 5.36
N THR A 738 32.04 -11.58 5.53
CA THR A 738 31.88 -10.26 4.92
C THR A 738 31.79 -10.32 3.38
N GLY A 739 32.60 -11.16 2.73
CA GLY A 739 32.58 -11.34 1.28
C GLY A 739 31.33 -12.07 0.78
N LEU A 740 30.90 -13.12 1.49
CA LEU A 740 29.79 -13.96 1.08
C LEU A 740 28.44 -13.25 1.21
N TYR A 741 28.23 -12.48 2.28
CA TYR A 741 27.00 -11.69 2.46
C TYR A 741 26.91 -10.49 1.52
N SER A 742 28.05 -9.96 1.06
CA SER A 742 28.07 -8.89 0.05
C SER A 742 27.63 -9.39 -1.33
N ALA A 743 27.81 -10.68 -1.63
CA ALA A 743 27.51 -11.28 -2.93
C ALA A 743 26.14 -11.96 -3.01
N SER A 744 25.64 -12.55 -1.92
CA SER A 744 24.36 -13.29 -1.91
C SER A 744 23.68 -13.22 -0.53
N PRO A 745 23.11 -12.06 -0.15
CA PRO A 745 22.55 -11.84 1.18
C PRO A 745 21.34 -12.74 1.49
N GLU A 746 20.58 -13.14 0.47
CA GLU A 746 19.40 -14.01 0.58
C GLU A 746 19.68 -15.48 0.94
N THR A 747 20.89 -16.01 0.71
CA THR A 747 21.18 -17.44 0.94
C THR A 747 21.50 -17.79 2.40
N VAL A 748 21.61 -16.77 3.27
CA VAL A 748 22.22 -16.94 4.60
C VAL A 748 21.42 -16.34 5.76
N ALA A 749 20.40 -15.51 5.48
CA ALA A 749 19.46 -15.02 6.49
C ALA A 749 18.64 -16.20 7.08
N SER A 750 18.41 -16.16 8.39
CA SER A 750 17.66 -17.18 9.14
C SER A 750 16.34 -16.59 9.62
N SER A 751 15.26 -17.37 9.65
CA SER A 751 14.04 -17.04 10.40
C SER A 751 14.00 -17.69 11.79
N ARG A 752 15.11 -18.33 12.20
CA ARG A 752 15.24 -19.02 13.49
C ARG A 752 16.61 -18.76 14.11
N GLN A 753 16.71 -18.97 15.42
CA GLN A 753 18.02 -19.10 16.05
C GLN A 753 18.84 -20.17 15.30
N PRO A 754 20.06 -19.85 14.85
CA PRO A 754 20.91 -20.82 14.16
C PRO A 754 21.14 -22.08 15.00
N TYR A 755 21.42 -23.21 14.34
CA TYR A 755 21.83 -24.43 15.03
C TYR A 755 23.12 -24.16 15.82
N GLU A 756 23.20 -24.66 17.06
CA GLU A 756 24.30 -24.41 18.02
C GLU A 756 24.47 -22.94 18.45
N PHE A 757 23.50 -22.07 18.18
CA PHE A 757 23.54 -20.67 18.63
C PHE A 757 23.86 -20.55 20.12
N LYS A 758 23.20 -21.38 20.96
CA LYS A 758 23.40 -21.42 22.41
C LYS A 758 24.70 -22.10 22.86
N THR A 759 25.28 -22.97 22.03
CA THR A 759 26.45 -23.80 22.39
C THR A 759 27.75 -23.32 21.75
N SER A 760 27.72 -22.30 20.89
CA SER A 760 28.92 -21.72 20.26
C SER A 760 29.86 -21.09 21.28
N ASN A 761 31.15 -21.41 21.22
CA ASN A 761 32.17 -20.73 22.05
C ASN A 761 32.60 -19.36 21.50
N LEU A 762 32.21 -19.03 20.27
CA LEU A 762 32.42 -17.72 19.64
C LEU A 762 31.14 -16.86 19.71
N PRO A 763 31.27 -15.52 19.72
CA PRO A 763 30.17 -14.62 19.42
C PRO A 763 29.39 -15.05 18.17
N TYR A 764 28.07 -14.86 18.20
CA TYR A 764 27.20 -15.31 17.11
C TYR A 764 26.26 -14.18 16.68
N TRP A 765 26.41 -13.75 15.42
CA TRP A 765 25.60 -12.73 14.76
C TRP A 765 24.56 -13.33 13.81
N TYR A 766 23.27 -13.09 14.03
CA TYR A 766 22.23 -13.54 13.10
C TYR A 766 21.07 -12.56 13.01
N ASN A 767 20.36 -12.54 11.89
CA ASN A 767 19.10 -11.82 11.73
C ASN A 767 17.94 -12.79 11.93
N ASP A 768 16.88 -12.36 12.61
CA ASP A 768 15.68 -13.16 12.89
C ASP A 768 14.56 -13.04 11.83
N ALA A 769 14.86 -12.40 10.69
CA ALA A 769 14.03 -12.28 9.50
C ALA A 769 12.66 -11.59 9.73
N GLY A 770 12.57 -10.65 10.68
CA GLY A 770 11.33 -9.97 11.05
C GLY A 770 10.44 -9.53 9.88
N LEU A 771 10.97 -8.77 8.91
CA LEU A 771 10.22 -8.24 7.78
C LEU A 771 10.31 -9.09 6.50
N THR A 772 11.31 -9.96 6.37
CA THR A 772 11.62 -10.64 5.10
C THR A 772 10.71 -11.82 4.78
N GLY A 773 9.90 -12.31 5.74
CA GLY A 773 8.92 -13.38 5.50
C GLY A 773 9.53 -14.75 5.13
N ASN A 774 10.86 -14.87 5.10
CA ASN A 774 11.57 -16.11 4.76
C ASN A 774 11.55 -17.09 5.93
N THR A 775 10.38 -17.67 6.24
CA THR A 775 10.29 -18.81 7.15
C THR A 775 10.69 -20.09 6.39
N ASP A 776 11.78 -20.74 6.81
CA ASP A 776 12.17 -22.02 6.22
C ASP A 776 11.08 -23.07 6.49
N SER A 777 10.63 -23.77 5.45
CA SER A 777 9.79 -24.96 5.58
C SER A 777 10.56 -26.08 6.30
N SER A 778 9.85 -27.12 6.74
CA SER A 778 10.47 -28.33 7.30
C SER A 778 11.53 -28.93 6.36
N GLU A 779 11.23 -28.93 5.07
CA GLU A 779 12.09 -29.47 4.00
C GLU A 779 13.30 -28.56 3.77
N GLN A 780 13.11 -27.23 3.77
CA GLN A 780 14.21 -26.27 3.64
C GLN A 780 15.16 -26.35 4.85
N ALA A 781 14.61 -26.53 6.05
CA ALA A 781 15.41 -26.75 7.27
C ALA A 781 16.20 -28.07 7.21
N ALA A 782 15.61 -29.13 6.63
CA ALA A 782 16.29 -30.41 6.43
C ALA A 782 17.41 -30.31 5.38
N LEU A 783 17.11 -29.73 4.21
CA LEU A 783 18.09 -29.46 3.15
C LEU A 783 19.25 -28.61 3.67
N GLY A 784 18.94 -27.68 4.57
CA GLY A 784 19.92 -26.87 5.26
C GLY A 784 21.01 -27.64 5.99
N LYS A 785 20.65 -28.76 6.63
CA LYS A 785 21.63 -29.63 7.31
C LYS A 785 22.62 -30.23 6.31
N GLU A 786 22.17 -30.57 5.11
CA GLU A 786 23.04 -31.10 4.05
C GLU A 786 23.93 -30.00 3.46
N VAL A 787 23.40 -28.80 3.22
CA VAL A 787 24.21 -27.64 2.79
C VAL A 787 25.30 -27.33 3.82
N ARG A 788 24.98 -27.40 5.12
CA ARG A 788 25.96 -27.22 6.19
C ARG A 788 27.08 -28.27 6.13
N LYS A 789 26.76 -29.56 5.98
CA LYS A 789 27.79 -30.61 5.85
C LYS A 789 28.74 -30.33 4.68
N VAL A 790 28.21 -29.83 3.56
CA VAL A 790 29.03 -29.43 2.41
C VAL A 790 29.94 -28.27 2.79
N LEU A 791 29.41 -27.21 3.40
CA LEU A 791 30.18 -26.05 3.84
C LEU A 791 31.24 -26.41 4.92
N GLU A 792 30.93 -27.35 5.80
CA GLU A 792 31.86 -27.96 6.77
C GLU A 792 33.01 -28.67 6.04
N SER A 793 32.70 -29.49 5.03
CA SER A 793 33.70 -30.19 4.22
C SER A 793 34.61 -29.25 3.43
N TRP A 794 34.11 -28.05 3.10
CA TRP A 794 34.85 -27.01 2.39
C TRP A 794 35.61 -26.06 3.31
N GLY A 795 35.56 -26.26 4.64
CA GLY A 795 36.28 -25.44 5.61
C GLY A 795 35.67 -24.06 5.87
N TYR A 796 34.40 -23.82 5.50
CA TYR A 796 33.74 -22.54 5.78
C TYR A 796 33.14 -22.45 7.21
N ILE A 797 33.07 -23.59 7.93
CA ILE A 797 32.35 -23.72 9.22
C ILE A 797 33.23 -24.27 10.37
N HIS A 798 34.27 -25.05 10.06
CA HIS A 798 35.26 -25.52 11.05
C HIS A 798 36.51 -24.62 11.05
N GLU A 799 37.25 -24.64 12.18
CA GLU A 799 38.37 -23.73 12.52
C GLU A 799 39.35 -23.39 11.38
#